data_AF-A0A1F2UKK1-F1
#
_entry.id   AF-A0A1F2UKK1-F1
#
_cell.length_a   1.000
_cell.length_b   1.000
_cell.length_c   1.000
_cell.angle_alpha   90.00
_cell.angle_beta   90.00
_cell.angle_gamma   90.00
#
_symmetry.space_group_name_H-M   'P 1'
#
loop_
_entity.id
_entity.type
_entity.pdbx_description
1 polymer ?
#
loop_
_entity_poly.entity_id
_entity_poly.type
_entity_poly.pdbx_seq_one_letter_code
_entity_poly.pdbx_strand_id
1 'polypeptide(L)'
;MRFSAPEYLVLLAGLAWFWHIARRAPGTSGHRTALARGTIVLLLVLGISGLQIRRGASALAVMFVVDVSDSVMATYGSPLQQLSALTAGMKPGDRAGAVVFGANAALERRPDSRLAIAEITSTIRPEGSNIEAALRLARSALPRDGSRRLVLLSDGRQTAGEAQREAAFAAAEGVRIDVAMPREGSRIPRNVVSRLAAPPVALVGEPFALTAIVVGDPGSRGEVALYADAGPGLRQEVIIPAGGVVSAEFHDRQLQPGTYSYRAAVREFTALPELRPARDEGPFVGAVVTVRGERRLLYAAGGAETLVTRLARSGVLVDGANATSLPRSPQGFFAYDAVVLDDVPAGAIDATQSSALAQYVEQYGGGLLVLGSPRSLDAAFTANEVLSGLVPVDLRPRGGRRAPSAALVVVFDKSGSMDDRVEGTPKIEFARQAVRRVIESLSPTDAVGVIAFDAGAVTLAPLRAGHSPAGVSNSLRAIAPGGATAMAPALELAYEWLAGSAGEAFARRHVLLLSDGRTPAADATRARAAVQRGGYELSVISFGADVDRPFLTSLAEGTGGRAFFPRDARELPLIVAREASRVTSGRVVEEPFVIQPSAHAVLTGLDPGAWPSLGGYVVTAAKTASQAPLTSHLGDPVLATWQVGLGRVGVYTADLHSPWSAPLRAWNGFGPLFTQTIRWLSRQISHEALFASFQERGEGMSAVLDAQPPAGRILSLVDVRASMRLPSGEVAEMGLVPVAPGRYQTDLPVGEPGPYIVTFSASSVDGAFEGRIVRGFYWSAAREQRRGIDRPTLLALVETTGGHVLYSQDSPFTAARDLAYREAWPGLSLAAVFIFLADLLTPDVRTLKGMVSHWRRRRDQAAFDEDAA
;
A
#
# COMPACT_ATOMS: atom_id res chain seq x y z
N MET A 1 38.62 -58.73 8.67
CA MET A 1 38.15 -58.55 7.28
C MET A 1 36.64 -58.39 7.32
N ARG A 2 36.02 -57.79 6.32
CA ARG A 2 34.55 -57.68 6.18
C ARG A 2 34.14 -58.23 4.81
N PHE A 3 32.93 -58.74 4.68
CA PHE A 3 32.33 -59.08 3.38
C PHE A 3 31.17 -58.12 3.14
N SER A 4 31.05 -57.56 1.94
CA SER A 4 29.89 -56.72 1.59
C SER A 4 28.68 -57.56 1.17
N ALA A 5 28.91 -58.78 0.66
CA ALA A 5 27.88 -59.70 0.18
C ALA A 5 28.18 -61.14 0.68
N PRO A 6 28.02 -61.41 2.00
CA PRO A 6 28.40 -62.69 2.62
C PRO A 6 27.61 -63.90 2.06
N GLU A 7 26.44 -63.69 1.46
CA GLU A 7 25.61 -64.72 0.83
C GLU A 7 26.37 -65.53 -0.25
N TYR A 8 27.30 -64.91 -0.97
CA TYR A 8 28.11 -65.60 -1.99
C TYR A 8 29.14 -66.58 -1.41
N LEU A 9 29.39 -66.56 -0.08
CA LEU A 9 30.25 -67.55 0.57
C LEU A 9 29.67 -68.97 0.51
N VAL A 10 28.36 -69.13 0.26
CA VAL A 10 27.73 -70.44 0.01
C VAL A 10 28.37 -71.16 -1.18
N LEU A 11 28.93 -70.43 -2.16
CA LEU A 11 29.64 -71.00 -3.32
C LEU A 11 30.90 -71.80 -2.92
N LEU A 12 31.44 -71.59 -1.71
CA LEU A 12 32.54 -72.40 -1.16
C LEU A 12 32.14 -73.87 -0.93
N ALA A 13 30.85 -74.16 -0.73
CA ALA A 13 30.36 -75.55 -0.67
C ALA A 13 30.49 -76.25 -2.05
N GLY A 14 30.21 -75.52 -3.13
CA GLY A 14 30.45 -75.99 -4.50
C GLY A 14 31.94 -76.22 -4.79
N LEU A 15 32.82 -75.38 -4.24
CA LEU A 15 34.27 -75.59 -4.31
C LEU A 15 34.72 -76.84 -3.53
N ALA A 16 34.15 -77.11 -2.35
CA ALA A 16 34.43 -78.33 -1.59
C ALA A 16 33.96 -79.59 -2.34
N TRP A 17 32.80 -79.53 -2.99
CA TRP A 17 32.29 -80.60 -3.87
C TRP A 17 33.19 -80.83 -5.10
N PHE A 18 33.64 -79.76 -5.75
CA PHE A 18 34.62 -79.83 -6.84
C PHE A 18 35.92 -80.53 -6.39
N TRP A 19 36.43 -80.19 -5.21
CA TRP A 19 37.61 -80.86 -4.62
C TRP A 19 37.38 -82.34 -4.30
N HIS A 20 36.18 -82.71 -3.85
CA HIS A 20 35.81 -84.12 -3.59
C HIS A 20 35.81 -84.97 -4.87
N ILE A 21 35.33 -84.40 -5.98
CA ILE A 21 35.37 -85.05 -7.30
C ILE A 21 36.81 -85.09 -7.84
N ALA A 22 37.55 -83.98 -7.78
CA ALA A 22 38.90 -83.88 -8.33
C ALA A 22 39.88 -84.90 -7.74
N ARG A 23 39.76 -85.22 -6.44
CA ARG A 23 40.57 -86.25 -5.76
C ARG A 23 40.35 -87.68 -6.28
N ARG A 24 39.30 -87.92 -7.08
CA ARG A 24 39.01 -89.24 -7.69
C ARG A 24 39.55 -89.37 -9.13
N ALA A 25 40.18 -88.33 -9.68
CA ALA A 25 40.70 -88.34 -11.05
C ALA A 25 42.09 -89.00 -11.14
N PRO A 26 42.30 -90.03 -12.00
CA PRO A 26 43.60 -90.69 -12.12
C PRO A 26 44.61 -89.86 -12.93
N GLY A 27 45.69 -89.43 -12.26
CA GLY A 27 46.86 -88.81 -12.90
C GLY A 27 47.43 -87.60 -12.15
N THR A 28 48.75 -87.44 -12.17
CA THR A 28 49.46 -86.37 -11.45
C THR A 28 49.31 -84.99 -12.09
N SER A 29 49.09 -84.87 -13.41
CA SER A 29 48.80 -83.58 -14.04
C SER A 29 47.39 -83.08 -13.72
N GLY A 30 46.40 -83.98 -13.62
CA GLY A 30 45.02 -83.64 -13.25
C GLY A 30 44.89 -83.03 -11.86
N HIS A 31 45.74 -83.43 -10.92
CA HIS A 31 45.80 -82.85 -9.57
C HIS A 31 46.34 -81.41 -9.57
N ARG A 32 47.28 -81.08 -10.46
CA ARG A 32 47.85 -79.72 -10.57
C ARG A 32 46.85 -78.74 -11.17
N THR A 33 46.19 -79.12 -12.27
CA THR A 33 45.15 -78.29 -12.90
C THR A 33 43.92 -78.14 -12.02
N ALA A 34 43.52 -79.18 -11.27
CA ALA A 34 42.47 -79.08 -10.25
C ALA A 34 42.81 -78.11 -9.12
N LEU A 35 44.06 -78.13 -8.62
CA LEU A 35 44.55 -77.18 -7.60
C LEU A 35 44.54 -75.74 -8.13
N ALA A 36 45.01 -75.50 -9.36
CA ALA A 36 44.99 -74.19 -10.00
C ALA A 36 43.56 -73.66 -10.17
N ARG A 37 42.66 -74.45 -10.76
CA ARG A 37 41.24 -74.10 -10.96
C ARG A 37 40.49 -73.91 -9.66
N GLY A 38 40.74 -74.75 -8.66
CA GLY A 38 40.17 -74.58 -7.31
C GLY A 38 40.62 -73.28 -6.64
N THR A 39 41.88 -72.88 -6.85
CA THR A 39 42.42 -71.59 -6.36
C THR A 39 41.81 -70.40 -7.10
N ILE A 40 41.63 -70.49 -8.42
CA ILE A 40 40.94 -69.47 -9.23
C ILE A 40 39.49 -69.28 -8.75
N VAL A 41 38.73 -70.37 -8.59
CA VAL A 41 37.35 -70.31 -8.08
C VAL A 41 37.30 -69.73 -6.66
N LEU A 42 38.23 -70.10 -5.78
CA LEU A 42 38.33 -69.53 -4.44
C LEU A 42 38.54 -68.00 -4.48
N LEU A 43 39.49 -67.52 -5.30
CA LEU A 43 39.78 -66.09 -5.44
C LEU A 43 38.59 -65.32 -6.02
N LEU A 44 37.87 -65.89 -7.00
CA LEU A 44 36.67 -65.29 -7.58
C LEU A 44 35.51 -65.25 -6.58
N VAL A 45 35.27 -66.31 -5.79
CA VAL A 45 34.25 -66.32 -4.73
C VAL A 45 34.57 -65.31 -3.63
N LEU A 46 35.84 -65.16 -3.23
CA LEU A 46 36.28 -64.11 -2.30
C LEU A 46 36.18 -62.70 -2.91
N GLY A 47 36.31 -62.57 -4.24
CA GLY A 47 36.06 -61.33 -4.95
C GLY A 47 34.58 -60.94 -4.98
N ILE A 48 33.70 -61.86 -5.38
CA ILE A 48 32.25 -61.63 -5.53
C ILE A 48 31.54 -61.46 -4.18
N SER A 49 31.97 -62.18 -3.13
CA SER A 49 31.52 -61.91 -1.75
C SER A 49 31.99 -60.56 -1.19
N GLY A 50 32.80 -59.82 -1.96
CA GLY A 50 33.28 -58.50 -1.63
C GLY A 50 34.16 -58.51 -0.38
N LEU A 51 35.17 -59.39 -0.35
CA LEU A 51 36.17 -59.40 0.72
C LEU A 51 36.84 -58.03 0.82
N GLN A 52 36.77 -57.41 1.99
CA GLN A 52 37.39 -56.12 2.28
C GLN A 52 38.48 -56.26 3.36
N ILE A 53 39.66 -55.73 3.05
CA ILE A 53 40.84 -55.75 3.92
C ILE A 53 40.98 -54.39 4.62
N ARG A 54 41.29 -54.41 5.91
CA ARG A 54 41.49 -53.21 6.75
C ARG A 54 42.77 -52.50 6.32
N ARG A 55 42.69 -51.23 5.93
CA ARG A 55 43.84 -50.42 5.47
C ARG A 55 44.34 -49.38 6.49
N GLY A 56 43.62 -49.17 7.59
CA GLY A 56 43.98 -48.20 8.63
C GLY A 56 42.76 -47.48 9.16
N ALA A 57 42.96 -46.26 9.66
CA ALA A 57 41.88 -45.32 9.97
C ALA A 57 41.37 -44.66 8.68
N SER A 58 40.08 -44.34 8.66
CA SER A 58 39.46 -43.53 7.60
C SER A 58 40.05 -42.12 7.52
N ALA A 59 40.11 -41.57 6.31
CA ALA A 59 40.37 -40.15 6.11
C ALA A 59 39.17 -39.36 6.66
N LEU A 60 39.43 -38.37 7.51
CA LEU A 60 38.38 -37.59 8.16
C LEU A 60 38.17 -36.27 7.41
N ALA A 61 36.96 -36.03 6.93
CA ALA A 61 36.54 -34.75 6.40
C ALA A 61 35.68 -34.01 7.44
N VAL A 62 36.17 -32.86 7.90
CA VAL A 62 35.51 -31.97 8.85
C VAL A 62 35.06 -30.69 8.13
N MET A 63 33.80 -30.30 8.31
CA MET A 63 33.35 -28.96 7.96
C MET A 63 33.03 -28.20 9.25
N PHE A 64 33.69 -27.07 9.46
CA PHE A 64 33.35 -26.14 10.52
C PHE A 64 32.17 -25.27 10.07
N VAL A 65 31.18 -25.11 10.93
CA VAL A 65 29.96 -24.34 10.68
C VAL A 65 29.96 -23.21 11.70
N VAL A 66 30.41 -22.03 11.26
CA VAL A 66 30.78 -20.92 12.12
C VAL A 66 29.69 -19.85 12.08
N ASP A 67 29.02 -19.65 13.21
CA ASP A 67 28.04 -18.61 13.38
C ASP A 67 28.75 -17.27 13.64
N VAL A 68 28.37 -16.25 12.88
CA VAL A 68 28.89 -14.87 12.96
C VAL A 68 27.76 -13.86 13.11
N SER A 69 26.60 -14.31 13.57
CA SER A 69 25.51 -13.45 14.07
C SER A 69 25.99 -12.53 15.20
N ASP A 70 25.27 -11.42 15.40
CA ASP A 70 25.58 -10.45 16.46
C ASP A 70 25.54 -11.09 17.87
N SER A 71 24.74 -12.14 18.08
CA SER A 71 24.62 -12.89 19.35
C SER A 71 25.85 -13.78 19.63
N VAL A 72 26.35 -14.48 18.62
CA VAL A 72 27.53 -15.34 18.73
C VAL A 72 28.81 -14.50 18.77
N MET A 73 28.93 -13.45 17.95
CA MET A 73 30.03 -12.48 18.09
C MET A 73 30.03 -11.84 19.49
N ALA A 74 28.86 -11.61 20.09
CA ALA A 74 28.76 -11.12 21.47
C ALA A 74 29.15 -12.16 22.54
N THR A 75 28.96 -13.45 22.28
CA THR A 75 29.17 -14.54 23.25
C THR A 75 30.56 -15.21 23.12
N TYR A 76 31.16 -15.23 21.92
CA TYR A 76 32.38 -16.00 21.60
C TYR A 76 33.58 -15.12 21.20
N GLY A 77 33.38 -13.82 20.97
CA GLY A 77 34.45 -12.88 20.60
C GLY A 77 34.83 -13.01 19.12
N SER A 78 35.95 -13.67 18.82
CA SER A 78 36.37 -13.98 17.44
C SER A 78 36.29 -15.50 17.19
N PRO A 79 35.21 -16.01 16.55
CA PRO A 79 35.07 -17.43 16.23
C PRO A 79 36.24 -17.98 15.39
N LEU A 80 36.89 -17.13 14.58
CA LEU A 80 38.07 -17.48 13.77
C LEU A 80 39.28 -17.88 14.63
N GLN A 81 39.45 -17.30 15.82
CA GLN A 81 40.52 -17.72 16.74
C GLN A 81 40.26 -19.10 17.33
N GLN A 82 39.00 -19.44 17.60
CA GLN A 82 38.63 -20.80 18.05
C GLN A 82 38.79 -21.83 16.92
N LEU A 83 38.43 -21.44 15.70
CA LEU A 83 38.62 -22.27 14.49
C LEU A 83 40.09 -22.67 14.31
N SER A 84 41.04 -21.74 14.49
CA SER A 84 42.47 -22.06 14.34
C SER A 84 43.00 -23.01 15.42
N ALA A 85 42.48 -22.93 16.64
CA ALA A 85 42.81 -23.88 17.71
C ALA A 85 42.28 -25.30 17.40
N LEU A 86 41.05 -25.41 16.91
CA LEU A 86 40.41 -26.70 16.60
C LEU A 86 41.07 -27.43 15.40
N THR A 87 41.68 -26.69 14.46
CA THR A 87 42.39 -27.28 13.30
C THR A 87 43.80 -27.76 13.60
N ALA A 88 44.40 -27.39 14.75
CA ALA A 88 45.78 -27.72 15.09
C ALA A 88 46.07 -29.25 15.19
N GLY A 89 45.02 -30.08 15.33
CA GLY A 89 45.12 -31.55 15.45
C GLY A 89 45.01 -32.34 14.13
N MET A 90 44.95 -31.70 12.96
CA MET A 90 44.82 -32.37 11.66
C MET A 90 45.99 -33.35 11.38
N LYS A 91 45.67 -34.58 10.96
CA LYS A 91 46.67 -35.59 10.57
C LYS A 91 46.82 -35.66 9.05
N PRO A 92 47.96 -36.16 8.51
CA PRO A 92 48.14 -36.35 7.07
C PRO A 92 47.02 -37.21 6.47
N GLY A 93 46.28 -36.64 5.51
CA GLY A 93 45.12 -37.27 4.86
C GLY A 93 43.75 -36.79 5.34
N ASP A 94 43.68 -36.03 6.44
CA ASP A 94 42.44 -35.36 6.86
C ASP A 94 42.15 -34.13 5.97
N ARG A 95 40.87 -33.73 5.89
CA ARG A 95 40.43 -32.53 5.16
C ARG A 95 39.57 -31.64 6.05
N ALA A 96 39.76 -30.34 5.96
CA ALA A 96 39.00 -29.34 6.71
C ALA A 96 38.49 -28.23 5.79
N GLY A 97 37.23 -27.84 5.98
CA GLY A 97 36.58 -26.70 5.29
C GLY A 97 35.78 -25.86 6.28
N ALA A 98 35.22 -24.74 5.82
CA ALA A 98 34.39 -23.86 6.63
C ALA A 98 33.18 -23.30 5.87
N VAL A 99 32.04 -23.27 6.55
CA VAL A 99 30.82 -22.51 6.22
C VAL A 99 30.66 -21.44 7.28
N VAL A 100 30.39 -20.20 6.88
CA VAL A 100 30.05 -19.08 7.78
C VAL A 100 28.57 -18.76 7.63
N PHE A 101 27.89 -18.38 8.71
CA PHE A 101 26.47 -18.06 8.64
C PHE A 101 25.99 -17.04 9.67
N GLY A 102 24.84 -16.46 9.33
CA GLY A 102 23.98 -15.61 10.15
C GLY A 102 22.56 -15.80 9.60
N ALA A 103 21.87 -14.72 9.21
CA ALA A 103 20.55 -14.80 8.57
C ALA A 103 20.61 -15.39 7.14
N ASN A 104 21.82 -15.61 6.62
CA ASN A 104 22.14 -16.40 5.43
C ASN A 104 23.43 -17.20 5.68
N ALA A 105 23.64 -18.29 4.95
CA ALA A 105 24.84 -19.14 5.07
C ALA A 105 25.64 -19.14 3.76
N ALA A 106 26.97 -19.14 3.86
CA ALA A 106 27.89 -19.17 2.72
C ALA A 106 29.09 -20.10 2.97
N LEU A 107 29.61 -20.70 1.88
CA LEU A 107 30.76 -21.58 1.92
C LEU A 107 32.05 -20.78 1.74
N GLU A 108 32.81 -20.60 2.81
CA GLU A 108 34.09 -19.86 2.80
C GLU A 108 35.22 -20.73 2.22
N ARG A 109 35.26 -22.02 2.60
CA ARG A 109 36.30 -22.94 2.13
C ARG A 109 35.78 -24.37 1.97
N ARG A 110 36.02 -24.97 0.80
CA ARG A 110 35.81 -26.42 0.58
C ARG A 110 36.80 -27.26 1.39
N PRO A 111 36.46 -28.52 1.76
CA PRO A 111 37.34 -29.37 2.54
C PRO A 111 38.66 -29.71 1.82
N ASP A 112 39.77 -29.20 2.35
CA ASP A 112 41.12 -29.37 1.83
C ASP A 112 42.09 -29.81 2.94
N SER A 113 43.26 -30.31 2.56
CA SER A 113 44.37 -30.74 3.41
C SER A 113 44.90 -29.68 4.39
N ARG A 114 44.55 -28.40 4.21
CA ARG A 114 44.92 -27.29 5.08
C ARG A 114 43.81 -26.24 5.11
N LEU A 115 43.33 -25.88 6.30
CA LEU A 115 42.37 -24.79 6.48
C LEU A 115 43.11 -23.56 7.02
N ALA A 116 43.06 -22.46 6.26
CA ALA A 116 43.59 -21.17 6.66
C ALA A 116 42.59 -20.08 6.23
N ILE A 117 42.07 -19.35 7.22
CA ILE A 117 41.11 -18.25 7.05
C ILE A 117 41.64 -17.11 7.91
N ALA A 118 42.09 -16.02 7.27
CA ALA A 118 42.57 -14.82 7.94
C ALA A 118 41.41 -13.83 8.18
N GLU A 119 40.55 -13.68 7.18
CA GLU A 119 39.35 -12.84 7.18
C GLU A 119 38.21 -13.59 6.49
N ILE A 120 36.97 -13.20 6.78
CA ILE A 120 35.76 -13.73 6.12
C ILE A 120 35.52 -12.90 4.87
N THR A 121 35.49 -13.56 3.70
CA THR A 121 35.25 -12.92 2.41
C THR A 121 33.80 -12.99 1.96
N SER A 122 32.99 -13.87 2.56
CA SER A 122 31.56 -14.01 2.26
C SER A 122 30.69 -12.94 2.92
N THR A 123 29.69 -12.44 2.17
CA THR A 123 28.71 -11.46 2.68
C THR A 123 27.64 -12.15 3.52
N ILE A 124 27.76 -12.05 4.84
CA ILE A 124 26.80 -12.56 5.82
C ILE A 124 26.04 -11.40 6.46
N ARG A 125 24.73 -11.57 6.64
CA ARG A 125 23.88 -10.67 7.45
C ARG A 125 23.91 -11.12 8.92
N PRO A 126 24.54 -10.38 9.84
CA PRO A 126 24.67 -10.78 11.25
C PRO A 126 23.39 -10.60 12.08
N GLU A 127 22.34 -9.99 11.50
CA GLU A 127 21.07 -9.64 12.17
C GLU A 127 20.14 -10.85 12.46
N GLY A 128 20.63 -12.08 12.27
CA GLY A 128 19.90 -13.32 12.48
C GLY A 128 20.82 -14.55 12.42
N SER A 129 20.27 -15.73 12.67
CA SER A 129 20.98 -17.02 12.69
C SER A 129 20.08 -18.12 12.09
N ASN A 130 20.57 -18.77 11.02
CA ASN A 130 19.89 -19.88 10.34
C ASN A 130 20.79 -21.13 10.30
N ILE A 131 20.81 -21.85 11.43
CA ILE A 131 21.59 -23.07 11.64
C ILE A 131 21.19 -24.18 10.65
N GLU A 132 19.90 -24.32 10.30
CA GLU A 132 19.42 -25.32 9.33
C GLU A 132 20.06 -25.15 7.94
N ALA A 133 20.02 -23.93 7.40
CA ALA A 133 20.62 -23.63 6.10
C ALA A 133 22.15 -23.83 6.12
N ALA A 134 22.81 -23.48 7.22
CA ALA A 134 24.24 -23.64 7.41
C ALA A 134 24.67 -25.12 7.46
N LEU A 135 23.98 -25.94 8.27
CA LEU A 135 24.20 -27.38 8.37
C LEU A 135 23.95 -28.08 7.02
N ARG A 136 22.89 -27.68 6.29
CA ARG A 136 22.57 -28.23 4.96
C ARG A 136 23.67 -27.95 3.95
N LEU A 137 24.13 -26.70 3.88
CA LEU A 137 25.21 -26.29 2.99
C LEU A 137 26.51 -27.03 3.36
N ALA A 138 26.86 -27.09 4.64
CA ALA A 138 28.03 -27.79 5.14
C ALA A 138 28.02 -29.29 4.81
N ARG A 139 26.89 -29.97 5.04
CA ARG A 139 26.70 -31.39 4.71
C ARG A 139 26.83 -31.64 3.20
N SER A 140 26.26 -30.77 2.37
CA SER A 140 26.33 -30.90 0.91
C SER A 140 27.74 -30.75 0.32
N ALA A 141 28.60 -29.99 1.00
CA ALA A 141 29.96 -29.70 0.55
C ALA A 141 31.03 -30.65 1.13
N LEU A 142 30.65 -31.62 1.96
CA LEU A 142 31.56 -32.69 2.41
C LEU A 142 31.81 -33.73 1.29
N PRO A 143 33.05 -34.24 1.13
CA PRO A 143 33.32 -35.34 0.21
C PRO A 143 32.58 -36.61 0.66
N ARG A 144 32.11 -37.41 -0.30
CA ARG A 144 31.39 -38.67 -0.03
C ARG A 144 32.30 -39.80 0.49
N ASP A 145 33.60 -39.67 0.30
CA ASP A 145 34.60 -40.66 0.71
C ASP A 145 35.14 -40.36 2.11
N GLY A 146 35.18 -41.38 2.97
CA GLY A 146 35.77 -41.31 4.30
C GLY A 146 34.76 -41.02 5.42
N SER A 147 35.26 -40.73 6.62
CA SER A 147 34.42 -40.36 7.77
C SER A 147 34.07 -38.88 7.67
N ARG A 148 32.80 -38.53 7.90
CA ARG A 148 32.25 -37.19 7.71
C ARG A 148 31.80 -36.59 9.04
N ARG A 149 32.18 -35.33 9.31
CA ARG A 149 31.88 -34.64 10.57
C ARG A 149 31.61 -33.16 10.33
N LEU A 150 30.60 -32.63 11.03
CA LEU A 150 30.31 -31.21 11.14
C LEU A 150 30.71 -30.75 12.54
N VAL A 151 31.25 -29.54 12.67
CA VAL A 151 31.56 -28.91 13.96
C VAL A 151 30.87 -27.55 14.00
N LEU A 152 29.80 -27.43 14.79
CA LEU A 152 29.01 -26.22 14.93
C LEU A 152 29.60 -25.31 16.02
N LEU A 153 29.93 -24.07 15.66
CA LEU A 153 30.30 -22.98 16.57
C LEU A 153 29.12 -21.99 16.56
N SER A 154 28.21 -22.11 17.52
CA SER A 154 27.01 -21.25 17.66
C SER A 154 26.54 -21.26 19.12
N ASP A 155 25.77 -20.26 19.54
CA ASP A 155 25.09 -20.25 20.84
C ASP A 155 23.85 -21.16 20.86
N GLY A 156 23.43 -21.68 19.70
CA GLY A 156 22.30 -22.59 19.54
C GLY A 156 20.96 -21.90 19.29
N ARG A 157 20.93 -20.57 19.14
CA ARG A 157 19.68 -19.80 19.01
C ARG A 157 19.40 -19.42 17.57
N GLN A 158 18.65 -20.27 16.91
CA GLN A 158 18.18 -20.04 15.55
C GLN A 158 17.01 -19.04 15.52
N THR A 159 17.09 -17.99 14.69
CA THR A 159 15.98 -17.05 14.44
C THR A 159 15.12 -17.43 13.24
N ALA A 160 15.62 -18.28 12.34
CA ALA A 160 14.88 -18.78 11.18
C ALA A 160 15.27 -20.22 10.82
N GLY A 161 14.28 -21.11 10.64
CA GLY A 161 14.45 -22.54 10.31
C GLY A 161 14.53 -23.49 11.53
N GLU A 162 14.80 -24.77 11.27
CA GLU A 162 14.73 -25.87 12.25
C GLU A 162 15.96 -26.81 12.20
N ALA A 163 16.99 -26.52 13.01
CA ALA A 163 18.26 -27.26 13.02
C ALA A 163 18.12 -28.78 13.28
N GLN A 164 17.18 -29.21 14.12
CA GLN A 164 16.99 -30.64 14.41
C GLN A 164 16.59 -31.44 13.17
N ARG A 165 15.84 -30.82 12.24
CA ARG A 165 15.45 -31.45 10.98
C ARG A 165 16.66 -31.82 10.12
N GLU A 166 17.63 -30.90 10.02
CA GLU A 166 18.87 -31.15 9.28
C GLU A 166 19.83 -32.08 10.03
N ALA A 167 19.80 -32.10 11.37
CA ALA A 167 20.50 -33.11 12.17
C ALA A 167 19.99 -34.53 11.93
N ALA A 168 18.67 -34.73 11.79
CA ALA A 168 18.11 -36.03 11.41
C ALA A 168 18.57 -36.49 10.02
N PHE A 169 18.64 -35.58 9.04
CA PHE A 169 19.22 -35.88 7.72
C PHE A 169 20.74 -36.18 7.78
N ALA A 170 21.50 -35.47 8.63
CA ALA A 170 22.91 -35.76 8.85
C ALA A 170 23.12 -37.15 9.46
N ALA A 171 22.32 -37.53 10.47
CA ALA A 171 22.36 -38.85 11.11
C ALA A 171 22.06 -39.98 10.11
N ALA A 172 21.03 -39.83 9.27
CA ALA A 172 20.68 -40.79 8.23
C ALA A 172 21.80 -41.01 7.20
N GLU A 173 22.64 -40.01 6.96
CA GLU A 173 23.83 -40.09 6.12
C GLU A 173 25.12 -40.52 6.87
N GLY A 174 25.05 -40.79 8.17
CA GLY A 174 26.21 -41.11 9.01
C GLY A 174 27.18 -39.94 9.23
N VAL A 175 26.70 -38.71 9.07
CA VAL A 175 27.45 -37.47 9.36
C VAL A 175 27.18 -37.05 10.79
N ARG A 176 28.24 -36.99 11.62
CA ARG A 176 28.12 -36.61 13.04
C ARG A 176 28.21 -35.08 13.19
N ILE A 177 27.40 -34.49 14.05
CA ILE A 177 27.46 -33.06 14.39
C ILE A 177 28.04 -32.93 15.81
N ASP A 178 29.28 -32.47 15.88
CA ASP A 178 29.87 -32.02 17.14
C ASP A 178 29.53 -30.53 17.36
N VAL A 179 29.47 -30.10 18.62
CA VAL A 179 29.23 -28.69 18.99
C VAL A 179 30.40 -28.16 19.81
N ALA A 180 30.98 -27.04 19.40
CA ALA A 180 32.03 -26.36 20.16
C ALA A 180 31.43 -25.34 21.14
N MET A 181 31.70 -25.50 22.43
CA MET A 181 31.22 -24.60 23.50
C MET A 181 32.39 -23.87 24.18
N PRO A 182 32.21 -22.61 24.62
CA PRO A 182 33.22 -21.88 25.37
C PRO A 182 33.20 -22.35 26.83
N ARG A 183 34.34 -22.21 27.53
CA ARG A 183 34.37 -22.44 28.98
C ARG A 183 33.56 -21.38 29.72
N GLU A 184 32.90 -21.80 30.81
CA GLU A 184 32.23 -20.90 31.73
C GLU A 184 33.25 -19.90 32.32
N GLY A 185 33.03 -18.61 32.10
CA GLY A 185 33.87 -17.52 32.61
C GLY A 185 33.94 -16.28 31.71
N SER A 186 33.94 -16.45 30.39
CA SER A 186 34.06 -15.34 29.42
C SER A 186 32.70 -14.72 29.06
N ARG A 187 31.95 -14.22 30.04
CA ARG A 187 30.77 -13.37 29.76
C ARG A 187 31.22 -11.93 29.55
N ILE A 188 30.91 -11.34 28.40
CA ILE A 188 30.97 -9.89 28.19
C ILE A 188 29.62 -9.31 28.61
N PRO A 189 29.55 -8.49 29.68
CA PRO A 189 28.31 -7.88 30.12
C PRO A 189 27.80 -6.85 29.13
N ARG A 190 26.51 -6.99 28.81
CA ARG A 190 25.67 -5.99 28.13
C ARG A 190 24.40 -5.86 29.00
N ASN A 191 23.54 -4.85 29.02
CA ASN A 191 23.29 -3.69 28.16
C ASN A 191 22.65 -4.03 26.80
N VAL A 192 21.34 -4.36 26.80
CA VAL A 192 20.51 -4.41 25.59
C VAL A 192 19.13 -3.84 25.89
N VAL A 193 18.58 -3.01 24.97
CA VAL A 193 17.15 -2.64 24.99
C VAL A 193 16.34 -3.82 24.45
N SER A 194 15.52 -4.45 25.29
CA SER A 194 14.70 -5.62 24.90
C SER A 194 13.36 -5.24 24.29
N ARG A 195 12.81 -4.07 24.67
CA ARG A 195 11.54 -3.56 24.17
C ARG A 195 11.49 -2.04 24.29
N LEU A 196 10.92 -1.37 23.29
CA LEU A 196 10.46 0.02 23.40
C LEU A 196 8.92 -0.01 23.44
N ALA A 197 8.34 0.48 24.53
CA ALA A 197 6.90 0.64 24.67
C ALA A 197 6.50 2.09 24.40
N ALA A 198 5.42 2.28 23.66
CA ALA A 198 4.86 3.58 23.30
C ALA A 198 3.33 3.49 23.24
N PRO A 199 2.58 4.57 23.50
CA PRO A 199 1.15 4.59 23.23
C PRO A 199 0.91 4.49 21.71
N PRO A 200 -0.09 3.72 21.24
CA PRO A 200 -0.35 3.58 19.81
C PRO A 200 -0.91 4.86 19.18
N VAL A 201 -1.47 5.76 19.99
CA VAL A 201 -2.04 7.05 19.60
C VAL A 201 -1.72 8.10 20.65
N ALA A 202 -1.39 9.32 20.22
CA ALA A 202 -1.27 10.52 21.07
C ALA A 202 -1.98 11.71 20.40
N LEU A 203 -2.29 12.78 21.13
CA LEU A 203 -2.80 14.02 20.55
C LEU A 203 -1.65 15.00 20.22
N VAL A 204 -1.85 15.85 19.20
CA VAL A 204 -0.92 16.96 18.90
C VAL A 204 -0.81 17.87 20.12
N GLY A 205 0.41 18.18 20.53
CA GLY A 205 0.66 19.03 21.70
C GLY A 205 0.52 18.33 23.06
N GLU A 206 0.07 17.08 23.11
CA GLU A 206 0.07 16.27 24.33
C GLU A 206 1.44 15.57 24.51
N PRO A 207 2.07 15.65 25.68
CA PRO A 207 3.28 14.88 25.96
C PRO A 207 2.94 13.41 26.19
N PHE A 208 3.74 12.50 25.62
CA PHE A 208 3.57 11.06 25.80
C PHE A 208 4.87 10.37 26.21
N ALA A 209 4.72 9.30 27.00
CA ALA A 209 5.83 8.50 27.51
C ALA A 209 6.28 7.41 26.53
N LEU A 210 7.59 7.19 26.49
CA LEU A 210 8.29 6.17 25.72
C LEU A 210 9.19 5.37 26.68
N THR A 211 8.83 4.13 26.96
CA THR A 211 9.50 3.31 27.98
C THR A 211 10.41 2.28 27.32
N ALA A 212 11.73 2.46 27.43
CA ALA A 212 12.71 1.49 26.99
C ALA A 212 13.03 0.50 28.12
N ILE A 213 12.69 -0.77 27.93
CA ILE A 213 13.02 -1.85 28.86
C ILE A 213 14.43 -2.35 28.52
N VAL A 214 15.38 -2.15 29.43
CA VAL A 214 16.78 -2.58 29.29
C VAL A 214 17.02 -3.81 30.12
N VAL A 215 17.68 -4.81 29.54
CA VAL A 215 18.10 -6.04 30.21
C VAL A 215 19.62 -6.08 30.25
N GLY A 216 20.18 -6.42 31.40
CA GLY A 216 21.62 -6.41 31.63
C GLY A 216 22.09 -7.33 32.74
N ASP A 217 23.41 -7.39 32.95
CA ASP A 217 23.97 -8.04 34.14
C ASP A 217 23.93 -7.08 35.34
N PRO A 218 23.61 -7.54 36.56
CA PRO A 218 23.56 -6.70 37.75
C PRO A 218 24.81 -5.84 37.97
N GLY A 219 24.62 -4.54 38.17
CA GLY A 219 25.68 -3.56 38.40
C GLY A 219 26.32 -2.97 37.15
N SER A 220 25.98 -3.42 35.94
CA SER A 220 26.44 -2.75 34.72
C SER A 220 25.81 -1.36 34.56
N ARG A 221 26.52 -0.46 33.85
CA ARG A 221 26.08 0.90 33.53
C ARG A 221 25.99 1.08 32.02
N GLY A 222 25.01 1.85 31.56
CA GLY A 222 24.90 2.24 30.15
C GLY A 222 24.11 3.54 29.97
N GLU A 223 24.23 4.13 28.79
CA GLU A 223 23.41 5.26 28.34
C GLU A 223 22.37 4.72 27.34
N VAL A 224 21.09 4.86 27.66
CA VAL A 224 20.00 4.60 26.69
C VAL A 224 19.81 5.86 25.86
N ALA A 225 19.91 5.72 24.54
CA ALA A 225 19.67 6.79 23.59
C ALA A 225 18.41 6.48 22.76
N LEU A 226 17.50 7.44 22.72
CA LEU A 226 16.23 7.39 21.99
C LEU A 226 16.26 8.38 20.83
N TYR A 227 16.09 7.89 19.62
CA TYR A 227 16.13 8.62 18.36
C TYR A 227 14.72 8.69 17.78
N ALA A 228 14.26 9.91 17.48
CA ALA A 228 13.04 10.16 16.71
C ALA A 228 13.43 10.62 15.29
N ASP A 229 12.61 10.33 14.28
CA ASP A 229 12.92 10.68 12.87
C ASP A 229 13.06 12.20 12.61
N ALA A 230 12.66 13.06 13.55
CA ALA A 230 12.55 14.51 13.37
C ALA A 230 13.29 15.37 14.43
N GLY A 231 14.15 14.80 15.29
CA GLY A 231 14.78 15.57 16.38
C GLY A 231 16.05 14.98 16.99
N PRO A 232 16.77 15.76 17.82
CA PRO A 232 17.94 15.28 18.54
C PRO A 232 17.54 14.16 19.51
N GLY A 233 18.37 13.11 19.59
CA GLY A 233 18.07 11.96 20.42
C GLY A 233 18.12 12.28 21.92
N LEU A 234 17.08 11.88 22.66
CA LEU A 234 17.06 11.94 24.12
C LEU A 234 17.99 10.86 24.70
N ARG A 235 18.64 11.15 25.83
CA ARG A 235 19.61 10.24 26.48
C ARG A 235 19.34 10.13 27.97
N GLN A 236 19.47 8.94 28.53
CA GLN A 236 19.32 8.67 29.95
C GLN A 236 20.30 7.58 30.40
N GLU A 237 21.09 7.85 31.44
CA GLU A 237 21.92 6.82 32.08
C GLU A 237 21.06 5.83 32.86
N VAL A 238 21.41 4.55 32.78
CA VAL A 238 20.79 3.46 33.54
C VAL A 238 21.85 2.61 34.24
N ILE A 239 21.50 2.15 35.44
CA ILE A 239 22.27 1.18 36.23
C ILE A 239 21.39 -0.07 36.38
N ILE A 240 21.90 -1.23 36.01
CA ILE A 240 21.12 -2.47 36.04
C ILE A 240 21.02 -2.99 37.49
N PRO A 241 19.81 -3.17 38.05
CA PRO A 241 19.63 -3.66 39.42
C PRO A 241 19.87 -5.17 39.51
N ALA A 242 19.83 -5.72 40.74
CA ALA A 242 19.99 -7.16 41.00
C ALA A 242 19.01 -8.05 40.21
N GLY A 243 17.84 -7.54 39.82
CA GLY A 243 16.87 -8.24 38.98
C GLY A 243 17.20 -8.28 37.48
N GLY A 244 18.30 -7.67 37.03
CA GLY A 244 18.76 -7.71 35.62
C GLY A 244 17.93 -6.89 34.63
N VAL A 245 16.88 -6.18 35.08
CA VAL A 245 15.97 -5.39 34.24
C VAL A 245 15.76 -3.99 34.82
N VAL A 246 15.76 -2.97 33.97
CA VAL A 246 15.44 -1.58 34.33
C VAL A 246 14.65 -0.91 33.20
N SER A 247 13.79 0.04 33.53
CA SER A 247 13.06 0.88 32.56
C SER A 247 13.67 2.30 32.52
N ALA A 248 14.06 2.75 31.33
CA ALA A 248 14.29 4.17 31.03
C ALA A 248 13.00 4.76 30.45
N GLU A 249 12.62 5.96 30.88
CA GLU A 249 11.36 6.60 30.50
C GLU A 249 11.62 7.99 29.93
N PHE A 250 11.33 8.12 28.64
CA PHE A 250 11.48 9.36 27.88
C PHE A 250 10.12 9.98 27.66
N HIS A 251 10.07 11.30 27.56
CA HIS A 251 8.85 12.04 27.22
C HIS A 251 9.10 12.85 25.95
N ASP A 252 8.20 12.71 24.97
CA ASP A 252 8.21 13.49 23.73
C ASP A 252 6.84 14.12 23.48
N ARG A 253 6.79 15.16 22.63
CA ARG A 253 5.58 15.87 22.24
C ARG A 253 5.69 16.33 20.80
N GLN A 254 4.83 15.78 19.95
CA GLN A 254 4.77 16.14 18.55
C GLN A 254 3.79 17.28 18.29
N LEU A 255 4.23 18.27 17.50
CA LEU A 255 3.47 19.49 17.18
C LEU A 255 2.71 19.42 15.85
N GLN A 256 2.86 18.31 15.11
CA GLN A 256 2.17 18.07 13.84
C GLN A 256 1.47 16.71 13.87
N PRO A 257 0.33 16.54 13.18
CA PRO A 257 -0.34 15.25 13.06
C PRO A 257 0.42 14.36 12.08
N GLY A 258 0.66 13.10 12.43
CA GLY A 258 1.49 12.21 11.64
C GLY A 258 1.64 10.82 12.25
N THR A 259 2.50 9.99 11.66
CA THR A 259 2.95 8.74 12.27
C THR A 259 4.46 8.78 12.37
N TYR A 260 4.97 8.62 13.59
CA TYR A 260 6.35 8.86 13.97
C TYR A 260 7.01 7.56 14.40
N SER A 261 8.20 7.26 13.89
CA SER A 261 9.02 6.15 14.37
C SER A 261 9.99 6.63 15.45
N TYR A 262 10.10 5.82 16.49
CA TYR A 262 11.08 5.95 17.56
C TYR A 262 11.98 4.73 17.54
N ARG A 263 13.27 4.93 17.83
CA ARG A 263 14.29 3.88 17.94
C ARG A 263 15.08 4.09 19.21
N ALA A 264 15.28 3.05 20.00
CA ALA A 264 16.09 3.07 21.21
C ALA A 264 17.26 2.09 21.06
N ALA A 265 18.45 2.55 21.46
CA ALA A 265 19.65 1.75 21.61
C ALA A 265 20.26 2.00 23.00
N VAL A 266 21.18 1.15 23.42
CA VAL A 266 21.98 1.36 24.63
C VAL A 266 23.46 1.29 24.29
N ARG A 267 24.22 2.23 24.86
CA ARG A 267 25.68 2.32 24.78
C ARG A 267 26.28 1.89 26.12
N GLU A 268 27.32 1.07 26.08
CA GLU A 268 28.03 0.61 27.28
C GLU A 268 29.08 1.63 27.74
N PHE A 269 29.18 1.87 29.05
CA PHE A 269 30.34 2.55 29.64
C PHE A 269 31.47 1.54 29.89
N THR A 270 32.28 1.25 28.87
CA THR A 270 33.45 0.37 29.00
C THR A 270 34.73 1.13 29.39
N ALA A 271 35.53 0.57 30.29
CA ALA A 271 36.77 1.17 30.79
C ALA A 271 37.98 1.10 29.83
N LEU A 272 37.83 0.51 28.63
CA LEU A 272 38.90 0.36 27.63
C LEU A 272 38.38 0.75 26.23
N PRO A 273 38.42 2.04 25.84
CA PRO A 273 37.84 2.52 24.58
C PRO A 273 38.60 2.07 23.32
N GLU A 274 39.91 1.86 23.40
CA GLU A 274 40.81 1.77 22.24
C GLU A 274 40.74 0.45 21.44
N LEU A 275 39.94 -0.51 21.88
CA LEU A 275 39.86 -1.86 21.29
C LEU A 275 38.59 -2.14 20.45
N ARG A 276 37.74 -1.14 20.17
CA ARG A 276 36.47 -1.32 19.44
C ARG A 276 36.30 -0.33 18.27
N PRO A 277 36.09 -0.80 17.02
CA PRO A 277 35.72 0.07 15.90
C PRO A 277 34.19 0.26 15.77
N ALA A 278 33.78 1.53 15.69
CA ALA A 278 32.59 2.11 15.04
C ALA A 278 31.14 1.65 15.38
N ARG A 279 30.85 0.42 15.84
CA ARG A 279 29.51 0.03 16.32
C ARG A 279 29.39 0.25 17.83
N ASP A 280 29.36 1.52 18.24
CA ASP A 280 29.30 1.96 19.65
C ASP A 280 27.88 1.89 20.24
N GLU A 281 26.86 1.80 19.39
CA GLU A 281 25.44 1.70 19.77
C GLU A 281 24.94 0.28 19.48
N GLY A 282 24.26 -0.34 20.45
CA GLY A 282 23.63 -1.65 20.26
C GLY A 282 22.47 -1.62 19.25
N PRO A 283 21.99 -2.79 18.75
CA PRO A 283 20.96 -2.82 17.72
C PRO A 283 19.66 -2.14 18.17
N PHE A 284 19.08 -1.33 17.28
CA PHE A 284 17.88 -0.54 17.58
C PHE A 284 16.63 -1.40 17.77
N VAL A 285 15.91 -1.14 18.86
CA VAL A 285 14.51 -1.56 19.05
C VAL A 285 13.63 -0.33 18.90
N GLY A 286 12.55 -0.41 18.13
CA GLY A 286 11.69 0.73 17.86
C GLY A 286 10.24 0.57 18.30
N ALA A 287 9.50 1.66 18.13
CA ALA A 287 8.06 1.76 18.33
C ALA A 287 7.50 2.82 17.37
N VAL A 288 6.20 2.76 17.10
CA VAL A 288 5.53 3.69 16.18
C VAL A 288 4.34 4.34 16.89
N VAL A 289 4.24 5.66 16.84
CA VAL A 289 3.18 6.46 17.47
C VAL A 289 2.41 7.23 16.40
N THR A 290 1.08 7.10 16.39
CA THR A 290 0.21 7.90 15.51
C THR A 290 -0.32 9.12 16.25
N VAL A 291 0.13 10.31 15.89
CA VAL A 291 -0.23 11.58 16.52
C VAL A 291 -1.42 12.18 15.77
N ARG A 292 -2.53 12.43 16.47
CA ARG A 292 -3.78 12.98 15.91
C ARG A 292 -3.90 14.46 16.23
N GLY A 293 -4.23 15.26 15.22
CA GLY A 293 -4.58 16.67 15.42
C GLY A 293 -5.92 16.84 16.13
N GLU A 294 -6.16 18.04 16.66
CA GLU A 294 -7.52 18.49 16.96
C GLU A 294 -8.34 18.51 15.66
N ARG A 295 -9.62 18.11 15.72
CA ARG A 295 -10.48 18.05 14.53
C ARG A 295 -10.90 19.46 14.11
N ARG A 296 -10.10 20.09 13.23
CA ARG A 296 -10.36 21.43 12.68
C ARG A 296 -10.82 21.36 11.24
N LEU A 297 -11.74 22.26 10.88
CA LEU A 297 -12.18 22.49 9.50
C LEU A 297 -11.71 23.86 9.02
N LEU A 298 -11.25 23.94 7.78
CA LEU A 298 -11.07 25.22 7.09
C LEU A 298 -12.35 25.55 6.34
N TYR A 299 -13.02 26.64 6.69
CA TYR A 299 -14.27 27.07 6.05
C TYR A 299 -14.04 28.33 5.22
N ALA A 300 -13.99 28.19 3.90
CA ALA A 300 -13.89 29.31 2.98
C ALA A 300 -15.28 29.70 2.47
N ALA A 301 -15.73 30.93 2.76
CA ALA A 301 -17.07 31.40 2.43
C ALA A 301 -17.08 32.46 1.31
N GLY A 302 -18.11 32.42 0.46
CA GLY A 302 -18.52 33.47 -0.47
C GLY A 302 -19.89 34.10 -0.13
N GLY A 303 -20.41 33.82 1.07
CA GLY A 303 -21.75 34.14 1.55
C GLY A 303 -21.86 34.21 3.08
N ALA A 304 -23.09 34.16 3.61
CA ALA A 304 -23.35 34.31 5.04
C ALA A 304 -23.12 33.00 5.82
N GLU A 305 -22.46 33.06 6.97
CA GLU A 305 -21.94 31.91 7.73
C GLU A 305 -22.98 31.04 8.50
N THR A 306 -24.08 30.70 7.82
CA THR A 306 -25.25 30.02 8.40
C THR A 306 -24.91 28.60 8.91
N LEU A 307 -23.98 27.90 8.24
CA LEU A 307 -23.57 26.54 8.62
C LEU A 307 -22.47 26.53 9.70
N VAL A 308 -21.50 27.46 9.66
CA VAL A 308 -20.41 27.59 10.64
C VAL A 308 -20.96 27.65 12.07
N THR A 309 -21.94 28.51 12.31
CA THR A 309 -22.59 28.67 13.62
C THR A 309 -23.26 27.39 14.13
N ARG A 310 -23.72 26.50 13.24
CA ARG A 310 -24.29 25.19 13.60
C ARG A 310 -23.20 24.16 13.88
N LEU A 311 -22.14 24.13 13.08
CA LEU A 311 -21.00 23.21 13.26
C LEU A 311 -20.26 23.48 14.57
N ALA A 312 -20.01 24.74 14.91
CA ALA A 312 -19.41 25.14 16.18
C ALA A 312 -20.21 24.62 17.40
N ARG A 313 -21.55 24.68 17.35
CA ARG A 313 -22.43 24.13 18.40
C ARG A 313 -22.41 22.60 18.48
N SER A 314 -21.92 21.90 17.46
CA SER A 314 -21.74 20.45 17.46
C SER A 314 -20.35 19.99 17.95
N GLY A 315 -19.53 20.92 18.46
CA GLY A 315 -18.19 20.63 18.98
C GLY A 315 -17.11 20.51 17.91
N VAL A 316 -17.38 20.97 16.68
CA VAL A 316 -16.41 21.00 15.59
C VAL A 316 -15.70 22.36 15.60
N LEU A 317 -14.37 22.34 15.65
CA LEU A 317 -13.56 23.56 15.54
C LEU A 317 -13.52 23.99 14.06
N VAL A 318 -13.85 25.25 13.79
CA VAL A 318 -13.93 25.81 12.43
C VAL A 318 -13.11 27.08 12.37
N ASP A 319 -12.11 27.09 11.47
CA ASP A 319 -11.31 28.26 11.15
C ASP A 319 -11.88 28.88 9.87
N GLY A 320 -12.42 30.10 9.99
CA GLY A 320 -12.96 30.86 8.87
C GLY A 320 -11.86 31.47 7.99
N ALA A 321 -12.03 31.39 6.67
CA ALA A 321 -11.12 31.96 5.69
C ALA A 321 -11.86 32.62 4.53
N ASN A 322 -11.19 33.56 3.85
CA ASN A 322 -11.63 34.02 2.53
C ASN A 322 -11.12 33.06 1.45
N ALA A 323 -11.81 32.98 0.31
CA ALA A 323 -11.36 32.19 -0.85
C ALA A 323 -9.92 32.54 -1.28
N THR A 324 -9.58 33.84 -1.27
CA THR A 324 -8.26 34.35 -1.63
C THR A 324 -7.17 34.05 -0.59
N SER A 325 -7.54 33.71 0.65
CA SER A 325 -6.60 33.36 1.73
C SER A 325 -6.43 31.85 1.92
N LEU A 326 -6.93 31.01 1.00
CA LEU A 326 -6.67 29.57 1.03
C LEU A 326 -5.15 29.29 0.94
N PRO A 327 -4.63 28.28 1.66
CA PRO A 327 -3.23 27.89 1.58
C PRO A 327 -2.76 27.60 0.15
N ARG A 328 -1.54 28.06 -0.17
CA ARG A 328 -0.87 27.83 -1.46
C ARG A 328 0.06 26.61 -1.48
N SER A 329 0.08 25.82 -0.42
CA SER A 329 0.86 24.57 -0.34
C SER A 329 0.07 23.48 0.41
N PRO A 330 0.27 22.19 0.07
CA PRO A 330 -0.45 21.09 0.73
C PRO A 330 -0.23 21.05 2.25
N GLN A 331 0.98 21.40 2.70
CA GLN A 331 1.34 21.41 4.12
C GLN A 331 0.51 22.43 4.92
N GLY A 332 0.11 23.54 4.29
CA GLY A 332 -0.77 24.52 4.91
C GLY A 332 -2.19 24.00 5.18
N PHE A 333 -2.60 22.90 4.54
CA PHE A 333 -3.86 22.23 4.81
C PHE A 333 -3.77 21.12 5.88
N PHE A 334 -2.56 20.71 6.31
CA PHE A 334 -2.39 19.58 7.25
C PHE A 334 -2.91 19.85 8.67
N ALA A 335 -3.20 21.11 9.00
CA ALA A 335 -3.87 21.50 10.24
C ALA A 335 -5.37 21.17 10.25
N TYR A 336 -5.96 20.79 9.11
CA TYR A 336 -7.39 20.56 8.94
C TYR A 336 -7.70 19.12 8.53
N ASP A 337 -8.82 18.59 9.02
CA ASP A 337 -9.34 17.27 8.62
C ASP A 337 -10.14 17.32 7.31
N ALA A 338 -10.77 18.47 7.02
CA ALA A 338 -11.44 18.75 5.76
C ALA A 338 -11.53 20.26 5.48
N VAL A 339 -11.67 20.61 4.20
CA VAL A 339 -11.93 21.98 3.70
C VAL A 339 -13.39 22.07 3.24
N VAL A 340 -14.07 23.17 3.59
CA VAL A 340 -15.41 23.50 3.09
C VAL A 340 -15.31 24.73 2.21
N LEU A 341 -15.78 24.62 0.96
CA LEU A 341 -15.95 25.73 0.02
C LEU A 341 -17.43 26.08 -0.04
N ASP A 342 -17.84 27.14 0.63
CA ASP A 342 -19.23 27.58 0.75
C ASP A 342 -19.55 28.73 -0.20
N ASP A 343 -20.21 28.40 -1.32
CA ASP A 343 -20.51 29.29 -2.44
C ASP A 343 -19.32 30.12 -2.95
N VAL A 344 -18.13 29.51 -2.96
CA VAL A 344 -16.90 30.12 -3.47
C VAL A 344 -16.84 30.00 -5.01
N PRO A 345 -16.81 31.10 -5.78
CA PRO A 345 -16.63 31.04 -7.22
C PRO A 345 -15.24 30.51 -7.59
N ALA A 346 -15.15 29.66 -8.62
CA ALA A 346 -13.87 29.07 -9.03
C ALA A 346 -12.82 30.12 -9.42
N GLY A 347 -13.23 31.27 -9.96
CA GLY A 347 -12.34 32.39 -10.27
C GLY A 347 -11.75 33.14 -9.06
N ALA A 348 -12.21 32.83 -7.84
CA ALA A 348 -11.65 33.36 -6.60
C ALA A 348 -10.52 32.49 -6.00
N ILE A 349 -10.28 31.30 -6.56
CA ILE A 349 -9.24 30.36 -6.17
C ILE A 349 -8.18 30.35 -7.27
N ASP A 350 -6.92 30.69 -6.95
CA ASP A 350 -5.85 30.69 -7.93
C ASP A 350 -5.39 29.26 -8.31
N ALA A 351 -4.61 29.14 -9.39
CA ALA A 351 -4.14 27.84 -9.88
C ALA A 351 -3.22 27.11 -8.88
N THR A 352 -2.47 27.85 -8.06
CA THR A 352 -1.59 27.31 -7.03
C THR A 352 -2.40 26.77 -5.85
N GLN A 353 -3.42 27.52 -5.40
CA GLN A 353 -4.39 27.10 -4.38
C GLN A 353 -5.18 25.86 -4.84
N SER A 354 -5.65 25.86 -6.09
CA SER A 354 -6.35 24.71 -6.69
C SER A 354 -5.46 23.46 -6.68
N SER A 355 -4.19 23.59 -7.09
CA SER A 355 -3.23 22.48 -7.12
C SER A 355 -2.85 21.99 -5.72
N ALA A 356 -2.67 22.90 -4.75
CA ALA A 356 -2.36 22.56 -3.37
C ALA A 356 -3.53 21.84 -2.68
N LEU A 357 -4.77 22.27 -2.93
CA LEU A 357 -5.98 21.61 -2.45
C LEU A 357 -6.15 20.21 -3.07
N ALA A 358 -5.88 20.05 -4.37
CA ALA A 358 -5.90 18.76 -5.03
C ALA A 358 -4.91 17.77 -4.41
N GLN A 359 -3.64 18.18 -4.26
CA GLN A 359 -2.62 17.34 -3.61
C GLN A 359 -2.99 16.98 -2.17
N TYR A 360 -3.54 17.92 -1.39
CA TYR A 360 -4.03 17.64 -0.03
C TYR A 360 -5.12 16.56 0.01
N VAL A 361 -6.10 16.61 -0.89
CA VAL A 361 -7.14 15.57 -1.00
C VAL A 361 -6.54 14.25 -1.51
N GLU A 362 -5.93 14.27 -2.69
CA GLU A 362 -5.53 13.06 -3.42
C GLU A 362 -4.37 12.30 -2.76
N GLN A 363 -3.35 13.02 -2.27
CA GLN A 363 -2.08 12.43 -1.80
C GLN A 363 -1.96 12.35 -0.27
N TYR A 364 -2.70 13.20 0.46
CA TYR A 364 -2.61 13.28 1.93
C TYR A 364 -3.91 12.90 2.66
N GLY A 365 -4.95 12.54 1.91
CA GLY A 365 -6.21 12.02 2.45
C GLY A 365 -7.13 13.07 3.07
N GLY A 366 -6.99 14.33 2.64
CA GLY A 366 -7.85 15.43 3.07
C GLY A 366 -9.31 15.29 2.61
N GLY A 367 -10.24 15.83 3.40
CA GLY A 367 -11.64 15.95 3.01
C GLY A 367 -11.93 17.26 2.26
N LEU A 368 -12.89 17.24 1.34
CA LEU A 368 -13.40 18.44 0.66
C LEU A 368 -14.93 18.42 0.56
N LEU A 369 -15.60 19.48 1.03
CA LEU A 369 -17.02 19.72 0.82
C LEU A 369 -17.22 20.99 -0.03
N VAL A 370 -17.94 20.89 -1.14
CA VAL A 370 -18.36 22.05 -1.93
C VAL A 370 -19.86 22.27 -1.74
N LEU A 371 -20.25 23.44 -1.24
CA LEU A 371 -21.64 23.85 -1.09
C LEU A 371 -21.94 24.82 -2.23
N GLY A 372 -22.62 24.32 -3.26
CA GLY A 372 -22.76 24.99 -4.54
C GLY A 372 -24.04 25.79 -4.69
N SER A 373 -23.91 26.93 -5.37
CA SER A 373 -25.01 27.70 -5.96
C SER A 373 -24.75 27.89 -7.47
N PRO A 374 -25.68 28.52 -8.22
CA PRO A 374 -25.42 28.92 -9.61
C PRO A 374 -24.22 29.88 -9.80
N ARG A 375 -23.72 30.51 -8.72
CA ARG A 375 -22.53 31.40 -8.74
C ARG A 375 -21.21 30.63 -8.65
N SER A 376 -21.20 29.47 -8.00
CA SER A 376 -20.01 28.67 -7.71
C SER A 376 -19.90 27.41 -8.57
N LEU A 377 -21.02 26.79 -8.97
CA LEU A 377 -21.07 25.64 -9.88
C LEU A 377 -21.30 26.06 -11.35
N ASP A 378 -20.54 27.06 -11.77
CA ASP A 378 -20.73 27.80 -13.02
C ASP A 378 -19.85 27.26 -14.18
N ALA A 379 -19.73 28.04 -15.26
CA ALA A 379 -18.83 27.75 -16.36
C ALA A 379 -17.34 27.86 -15.96
N ALA A 380 -16.98 28.79 -15.07
CA ALA A 380 -15.60 28.92 -14.60
C ALA A 380 -15.15 27.72 -13.75
N PHE A 381 -16.04 27.15 -12.91
CA PHE A 381 -15.76 25.89 -12.22
C PHE A 381 -15.55 24.74 -13.20
N THR A 382 -16.39 24.68 -14.24
CA THR A 382 -16.26 23.66 -15.30
C THR A 382 -14.93 23.79 -16.07
N ALA A 383 -14.43 25.01 -16.25
CA ALA A 383 -13.16 25.31 -16.94
C ALA A 383 -11.90 25.12 -16.07
N ASN A 384 -12.02 25.10 -14.74
CA ASN A 384 -10.92 24.75 -13.85
C ASN A 384 -10.78 23.22 -13.79
N GLU A 385 -9.94 22.65 -14.65
CA GLU A 385 -9.74 21.19 -14.77
C GLU A 385 -9.36 20.52 -13.44
N VAL A 386 -8.62 21.21 -12.57
CA VAL A 386 -8.19 20.67 -11.27
C VAL A 386 -9.39 20.53 -10.33
N LEU A 387 -10.18 21.60 -10.12
CA LEU A 387 -11.35 21.56 -9.24
C LEU A 387 -12.49 20.69 -9.83
N SER A 388 -12.69 20.77 -11.15
CA SER A 388 -13.64 19.94 -11.90
C SER A 388 -13.25 18.44 -11.85
N GLY A 389 -11.94 18.14 -11.82
CA GLY A 389 -11.40 16.80 -11.60
C GLY A 389 -11.81 16.22 -10.25
N LEU A 390 -11.59 16.96 -9.17
CA LEU A 390 -11.82 16.53 -7.78
C LEU A 390 -13.28 16.24 -7.40
N VAL A 391 -14.26 16.89 -8.02
CA VAL A 391 -15.67 16.80 -7.58
C VAL A 391 -16.41 15.54 -8.07
N PRO A 392 -17.35 14.95 -7.30
CA PRO A 392 -18.13 13.76 -7.69
C PRO A 392 -19.14 13.96 -8.84
N VAL A 393 -19.33 15.18 -9.32
CA VAL A 393 -20.30 15.53 -10.35
C VAL A 393 -19.64 16.09 -11.60
N ASP A 394 -20.19 15.80 -12.76
CA ASP A 394 -19.92 16.53 -13.99
C ASP A 394 -20.90 17.70 -14.09
N LEU A 395 -20.34 18.89 -14.29
CA LEU A 395 -21.07 20.12 -14.51
C LEU A 395 -21.51 20.29 -15.97
N ARG A 396 -21.02 19.47 -16.90
CA ARG A 396 -21.43 19.52 -18.31
C ARG A 396 -22.80 18.85 -18.48
N PRO A 397 -23.75 19.45 -19.21
CA PRO A 397 -25.03 18.80 -19.48
C PRO A 397 -24.83 17.44 -20.15
N ARG A 398 -25.51 16.39 -19.68
CA ARG A 398 -25.46 15.07 -20.32
C ARG A 398 -25.90 15.18 -21.77
N GLY A 399 -25.02 14.77 -22.69
CA GLY A 399 -25.25 14.86 -24.14
C GLY A 399 -26.42 14.01 -24.58
N GLY A 400 -27.56 14.64 -24.90
CA GLY A 400 -28.77 13.95 -25.32
C GLY A 400 -29.92 14.89 -25.65
N ARG A 401 -29.93 15.45 -26.87
CA ARG A 401 -31.07 16.17 -27.49
C ARG A 401 -31.76 17.21 -26.59
N ARG A 402 -31.01 18.20 -26.09
CA ARG A 402 -31.60 19.50 -25.73
C ARG A 402 -30.97 20.59 -26.58
N ALA A 403 -31.84 21.42 -27.14
CA ALA A 403 -31.57 22.48 -28.10
C ALA A 403 -30.60 23.54 -27.57
N PRO A 404 -30.11 24.46 -28.44
CA PRO A 404 -29.45 25.69 -27.99
C PRO A 404 -30.22 26.39 -26.85
N SER A 405 -29.47 27.00 -25.94
CA SER A 405 -29.79 26.98 -24.51
C SER A 405 -30.99 27.86 -24.10
N ALA A 406 -31.15 29.05 -24.68
CA ALA A 406 -32.38 29.85 -24.56
C ALA A 406 -32.54 30.86 -25.71
N ALA A 407 -33.77 31.28 -25.94
CA ALA A 407 -34.12 32.48 -26.71
C ALA A 407 -34.47 33.61 -25.75
N LEU A 408 -33.68 34.68 -25.74
CA LEU A 408 -33.83 35.84 -24.87
C LEU A 408 -34.12 37.09 -25.70
N VAL A 409 -35.27 37.73 -25.49
CA VAL A 409 -35.58 39.03 -26.10
C VAL A 409 -35.48 40.12 -25.04
N VAL A 410 -34.57 41.08 -25.23
CA VAL A 410 -34.45 42.25 -24.36
C VAL A 410 -35.26 43.39 -24.97
N VAL A 411 -36.31 43.81 -24.28
CA VAL A 411 -37.21 44.92 -24.65
C VAL A 411 -36.94 46.08 -23.71
N PHE A 412 -36.55 47.24 -24.22
CA PHE A 412 -36.30 48.41 -23.38
C PHE A 412 -36.90 49.71 -23.89
N ASP A 413 -37.30 50.55 -22.96
CA ASP A 413 -37.91 51.84 -23.18
C ASP A 413 -36.89 52.85 -23.73
N LYS A 414 -37.28 53.63 -24.74
CA LYS A 414 -36.52 54.78 -25.26
C LYS A 414 -37.38 56.04 -25.39
N SER A 415 -38.51 56.11 -24.68
CA SER A 415 -39.42 57.26 -24.69
C SER A 415 -38.79 58.51 -24.04
N GLY A 416 -39.50 59.65 -24.09
CA GLY A 416 -38.99 60.92 -23.55
C GLY A 416 -38.59 60.89 -22.06
N SER A 417 -39.23 60.06 -21.23
CA SER A 417 -38.88 59.93 -19.79
C SER A 417 -37.51 59.29 -19.56
N MET A 418 -36.89 58.71 -20.60
CA MET A 418 -35.57 58.08 -20.52
C MET A 418 -34.40 59.07 -20.65
N ASP A 419 -34.67 60.35 -20.96
CA ASP A 419 -33.68 61.44 -20.85
C ASP A 419 -33.55 62.00 -19.42
N ASP A 420 -34.52 61.68 -18.54
CA ASP A 420 -34.46 62.02 -17.11
C ASP A 420 -33.13 61.54 -16.51
N ARG A 421 -32.53 62.37 -15.65
CA ARG A 421 -31.26 62.06 -15.00
C ARG A 421 -31.45 61.47 -13.61
N VAL A 422 -30.80 60.33 -13.37
CA VAL A 422 -30.60 59.74 -12.04
C VAL A 422 -29.12 59.88 -11.71
N GLU A 423 -28.82 60.53 -10.58
CA GLU A 423 -27.44 60.88 -10.17
C GLU A 423 -26.60 61.53 -11.30
N GLY A 424 -27.21 62.44 -12.06
CA GLY A 424 -26.58 63.16 -13.19
C GLY A 424 -26.49 62.38 -14.51
N THR A 425 -26.77 61.08 -14.50
CA THR A 425 -26.70 60.19 -15.68
C THR A 425 -28.11 59.93 -16.25
N PRO A 426 -28.36 60.08 -17.57
CA PRO A 426 -29.66 59.77 -18.18
C PRO A 426 -30.07 58.29 -17.97
N LYS A 427 -31.35 58.03 -17.69
CA LYS A 427 -31.90 56.67 -17.52
C LYS A 427 -31.53 55.73 -18.68
N ILE A 428 -31.52 56.25 -19.93
CA ILE A 428 -31.17 55.49 -21.13
C ILE A 428 -29.74 54.91 -21.10
N GLU A 429 -28.79 55.52 -20.39
CA GLU A 429 -27.42 54.98 -20.28
C GLU A 429 -27.37 53.74 -19.39
N PHE A 430 -28.14 53.70 -18.31
CA PHE A 430 -28.26 52.49 -17.47
C PHE A 430 -28.89 51.34 -18.24
N ALA A 431 -29.93 51.61 -19.06
CA ALA A 431 -30.52 50.62 -19.96
C ALA A 431 -29.50 50.12 -21.00
N ARG A 432 -28.76 51.01 -21.66
CA ARG A 432 -27.67 50.65 -22.59
C ARG A 432 -26.59 49.77 -21.94
N GLN A 433 -26.15 50.13 -20.73
CA GLN A 433 -25.16 49.35 -19.96
C GLN A 433 -25.70 47.96 -19.61
N ALA A 434 -26.95 47.86 -19.17
CA ALA A 434 -27.60 46.60 -18.87
C ALA A 434 -27.73 45.69 -20.10
N VAL A 435 -28.22 46.21 -21.22
CA VAL A 435 -28.36 45.45 -22.47
C VAL A 435 -26.99 44.98 -22.97
N ARG A 436 -25.96 45.85 -22.94
CA ARG A 436 -24.57 45.44 -23.25
C ARG A 436 -24.09 44.32 -22.34
N ARG A 437 -24.32 44.43 -21.03
CA ARG A 437 -23.84 43.44 -20.06
C ARG A 437 -24.46 42.07 -20.27
N VAL A 438 -25.73 42.01 -20.66
CA VAL A 438 -26.39 40.77 -21.13
C VAL A 438 -25.67 40.21 -22.35
N ILE A 439 -25.52 41.00 -23.41
CA ILE A 439 -24.94 40.53 -24.68
C ILE A 439 -23.49 40.03 -24.50
N GLU A 440 -22.74 40.65 -23.60
CA GLU A 440 -21.39 40.26 -23.18
C GLU A 440 -21.36 38.97 -22.32
N SER A 441 -22.46 38.58 -21.64
CA SER A 441 -22.54 37.39 -20.78
C SER A 441 -23.19 36.16 -21.43
N LEU A 442 -23.77 36.30 -22.62
CA LEU A 442 -24.44 35.22 -23.35
C LEU A 442 -23.47 34.33 -24.13
N SER A 443 -23.77 33.03 -24.21
CA SER A 443 -23.03 32.10 -25.07
C SER A 443 -23.36 32.37 -26.55
N PRO A 444 -22.42 32.16 -27.51
CA PRO A 444 -22.73 32.21 -28.94
C PRO A 444 -23.84 31.23 -29.39
N THR A 445 -24.16 30.23 -28.55
CA THR A 445 -25.24 29.26 -28.77
C THR A 445 -26.63 29.75 -28.34
N ASP A 446 -26.72 30.81 -27.53
CA ASP A 446 -28.00 31.41 -27.16
C ASP A 446 -28.52 32.29 -28.29
N ALA A 447 -29.84 32.37 -28.48
CA ALA A 447 -30.42 33.38 -29.36
C ALA A 447 -30.76 34.64 -28.56
N VAL A 448 -30.30 35.79 -29.02
CA VAL A 448 -30.65 37.08 -28.44
C VAL A 448 -31.30 38.00 -29.47
N GLY A 449 -32.42 38.60 -29.08
CA GLY A 449 -33.08 39.69 -29.79
C GLY A 449 -33.08 40.95 -28.92
N VAL A 450 -33.00 42.13 -29.53
CA VAL A 450 -33.05 43.42 -28.83
C VAL A 450 -34.02 44.35 -29.53
N ILE A 451 -35.03 44.79 -28.78
CA ILE A 451 -36.09 45.70 -29.21
C ILE A 451 -36.03 46.94 -28.31
N ALA A 452 -35.98 48.12 -28.92
CA ALA A 452 -36.23 49.38 -28.22
C ALA A 452 -37.64 49.89 -28.57
N PHE A 453 -38.31 50.63 -27.68
CA PHE A 453 -39.65 51.13 -27.97
C PHE A 453 -39.94 52.55 -27.48
N ASP A 454 -40.74 53.27 -28.26
CA ASP A 454 -41.36 54.56 -27.93
C ASP A 454 -42.85 54.51 -28.34
N ALA A 455 -43.29 55.28 -29.33
CA ALA A 455 -44.60 55.13 -29.96
C ALA A 455 -44.72 53.87 -30.83
N GLY A 456 -43.60 53.19 -31.13
CA GLY A 456 -43.56 51.90 -31.82
C GLY A 456 -42.35 51.06 -31.45
N ALA A 457 -42.29 49.84 -31.98
CA ALA A 457 -41.18 48.91 -31.77
C ALA A 457 -40.05 49.13 -32.80
N VAL A 458 -38.80 49.17 -32.32
CA VAL A 458 -37.59 49.34 -33.13
C VAL A 458 -36.64 48.16 -32.90
N THR A 459 -36.42 47.35 -33.92
CA THR A 459 -35.47 46.24 -33.91
C THR A 459 -34.03 46.75 -33.92
N LEU A 460 -33.27 46.51 -32.86
CA LEU A 460 -31.83 46.81 -32.79
C LEU A 460 -30.97 45.59 -33.13
N ALA A 461 -31.47 44.41 -32.79
CA ALA A 461 -30.92 43.12 -33.17
C ALA A 461 -32.09 42.12 -33.32
N PRO A 462 -32.26 41.46 -34.49
CA PRO A 462 -33.25 40.40 -34.63
C PRO A 462 -32.86 39.19 -33.79
N LEU A 463 -33.85 38.44 -33.27
CA LEU A 463 -33.62 37.22 -32.50
C LEU A 463 -32.82 36.19 -33.32
N ARG A 464 -31.56 35.97 -32.95
CA ARG A 464 -30.69 34.98 -33.62
C ARG A 464 -29.57 34.49 -32.70
N ALA A 465 -29.13 33.25 -32.93
CA ALA A 465 -27.88 32.73 -32.37
C ALA A 465 -26.65 33.35 -33.07
N GLY A 466 -25.47 33.18 -32.47
CA GLY A 466 -24.21 33.72 -33.01
C GLY A 466 -24.21 35.25 -33.09
N HIS A 467 -24.75 35.94 -32.09
CA HIS A 467 -24.79 37.40 -32.03
C HIS A 467 -23.38 38.02 -32.05
N SER A 468 -23.30 39.26 -32.54
CA SER A 468 -22.06 40.04 -32.51
C SER A 468 -22.19 41.14 -31.45
N PRO A 469 -21.49 41.05 -30.30
CA PRO A 469 -21.53 42.08 -29.26
C PRO A 469 -21.15 43.47 -29.77
N ALA A 470 -20.20 43.54 -30.71
CA ALA A 470 -19.80 44.79 -31.37
C ALA A 470 -20.92 45.37 -32.25
N GLY A 471 -21.60 44.53 -33.04
CA GLY A 471 -22.72 44.94 -33.88
C GLY A 471 -23.87 45.53 -33.09
N VAL A 472 -24.32 44.84 -32.03
CA VAL A 472 -25.44 45.34 -31.20
C VAL A 472 -25.01 46.56 -30.37
N SER A 473 -23.76 46.64 -29.92
CA SER A 473 -23.22 47.83 -29.25
C SER A 473 -23.18 49.07 -30.16
N ASN A 474 -23.00 48.90 -31.47
CA ASN A 474 -23.13 49.99 -32.45
C ASN A 474 -24.59 50.46 -32.54
N SER A 475 -25.55 49.53 -32.71
CA SER A 475 -26.99 49.86 -32.75
C SER A 475 -27.44 50.60 -31.48
N LEU A 476 -27.02 50.16 -30.29
CA LEU A 476 -27.39 50.77 -29.01
C LEU A 476 -26.91 52.23 -28.87
N ARG A 477 -25.73 52.57 -29.40
CA ARG A 477 -25.20 53.95 -29.37
C ARG A 477 -26.03 54.93 -30.20
N ALA A 478 -26.70 54.48 -31.25
CA ALA A 478 -27.47 55.31 -32.16
C ALA A 478 -28.86 55.72 -31.61
N ILE A 479 -29.30 55.16 -30.48
CA ILE A 479 -30.66 55.35 -29.96
C ILE A 479 -30.75 56.56 -29.01
N ALA A 480 -31.32 57.67 -29.50
CA ALA A 480 -31.69 58.80 -28.65
C ALA A 480 -33.03 58.55 -27.91
N PRO A 481 -33.20 59.06 -26.69
CA PRO A 481 -34.49 59.08 -26.01
C PRO A 481 -35.45 60.04 -26.71
N GLY A 482 -36.74 59.69 -26.79
CA GLY A 482 -37.77 60.53 -27.38
C GLY A 482 -39.02 59.77 -27.82
N GLY A 483 -40.11 60.51 -28.03
CA GLY A 483 -41.42 59.95 -28.38
C GLY A 483 -42.32 59.66 -27.16
N ALA A 484 -43.56 59.26 -27.45
CA ALA A 484 -44.50 58.73 -26.46
C ALA A 484 -44.13 57.29 -26.06
N THR A 485 -44.91 56.66 -25.18
CA THR A 485 -44.60 55.32 -24.63
C THR A 485 -45.74 54.34 -24.90
N ALA A 486 -45.53 53.41 -25.82
CA ALA A 486 -46.42 52.33 -26.22
C ALA A 486 -45.62 51.01 -26.21
N MET A 487 -45.84 50.17 -25.19
CA MET A 487 -45.09 48.93 -24.99
C MET A 487 -45.70 47.73 -25.72
N ALA A 488 -47.00 47.76 -26.01
CA ALA A 488 -47.68 46.64 -26.65
C ALA A 488 -47.07 46.25 -28.01
N PRO A 489 -46.72 47.18 -28.93
CA PRO A 489 -46.06 46.82 -30.19
C PRO A 489 -44.74 46.06 -29.99
N ALA A 490 -44.00 46.36 -28.92
CA ALA A 490 -42.72 45.72 -28.63
C ALA A 490 -42.88 44.32 -28.02
N LEU A 491 -43.89 44.14 -27.16
CA LEU A 491 -44.25 42.83 -26.60
C LEU A 491 -44.94 41.93 -27.63
N GLU A 492 -45.72 42.49 -28.55
CA GLU A 492 -46.29 41.79 -29.71
C GLU A 492 -45.17 41.29 -30.63
N LEU A 493 -44.19 42.13 -30.99
CA LEU A 493 -43.02 41.73 -31.78
C LEU A 493 -42.13 40.70 -31.06
N ALA A 494 -41.94 40.83 -29.74
CA ALA A 494 -41.21 39.84 -28.95
C ALA A 494 -41.92 38.48 -28.95
N TYR A 495 -43.25 38.45 -28.83
CA TYR A 495 -44.05 37.24 -28.98
C TYR A 495 -43.92 36.64 -30.38
N GLU A 496 -44.02 37.43 -31.45
CA GLU A 496 -43.86 36.95 -32.83
C GLU A 496 -42.50 36.28 -33.06
N TRP A 497 -41.41 36.85 -32.51
CA TRP A 497 -40.08 36.23 -32.61
C TRP A 497 -39.96 34.93 -31.81
N LEU A 498 -40.57 34.87 -30.62
CA LEU A 498 -40.51 33.70 -29.73
C LEU A 498 -41.45 32.57 -30.15
N ALA A 499 -42.57 32.89 -30.80
CA ALA A 499 -43.54 31.95 -31.36
C ALA A 499 -43.22 31.54 -32.81
N GLY A 500 -42.39 32.31 -33.53
CA GLY A 500 -41.89 31.93 -34.85
C GLY A 500 -40.72 30.94 -34.76
N SER A 501 -40.29 30.41 -35.91
CA SER A 501 -39.22 29.40 -36.03
C SER A 501 -37.88 29.80 -35.39
N ALA A 502 -37.60 31.10 -35.27
CA ALA A 502 -36.43 31.64 -34.59
C ALA A 502 -36.45 31.41 -33.06
N GLY A 503 -37.63 31.36 -32.43
CA GLY A 503 -37.81 31.06 -31.02
C GLY A 503 -38.28 29.65 -30.73
N GLU A 504 -39.05 29.02 -31.64
CA GLU A 504 -39.56 27.66 -31.46
C GLU A 504 -38.46 26.62 -31.25
N ALA A 505 -37.33 26.80 -31.94
CA ALA A 505 -36.15 25.95 -31.83
C ALA A 505 -35.53 25.92 -30.41
N PHE A 506 -35.93 26.81 -29.50
CA PHE A 506 -35.39 26.94 -28.15
C PHE A 506 -36.43 26.47 -27.13
N ALA A 507 -35.99 25.61 -26.21
CA ALA A 507 -36.84 25.04 -25.16
C ALA A 507 -37.18 26.03 -24.03
N ARG A 508 -36.41 27.11 -23.91
CA ARG A 508 -36.62 28.19 -22.94
C ARG A 508 -36.65 29.52 -23.67
N ARG A 509 -37.71 30.29 -23.43
CA ARG A 509 -38.08 31.51 -24.15
C ARG A 509 -38.41 32.56 -23.10
N HIS A 510 -37.71 33.68 -23.12
CA HIS A 510 -37.83 34.70 -22.08
C HIS A 510 -37.76 36.11 -22.66
N VAL A 511 -38.52 37.02 -22.06
CA VAL A 511 -38.49 38.44 -22.36
C VAL A 511 -38.01 39.20 -21.12
N LEU A 512 -37.01 40.07 -21.30
CA LEU A 512 -36.57 41.04 -20.29
C LEU A 512 -37.13 42.41 -20.67
N LEU A 513 -38.09 42.92 -19.90
CA LEU A 513 -38.67 44.25 -20.10
C LEU A 513 -38.03 45.27 -19.16
N LEU A 514 -37.42 46.32 -19.72
CA LEU A 514 -36.87 47.46 -18.99
C LEU A 514 -37.71 48.72 -19.31
N SER A 515 -38.62 49.11 -18.42
CA SER A 515 -39.51 50.28 -18.59
C SER A 515 -40.02 50.80 -17.24
N ASP A 516 -40.45 52.06 -17.17
CA ASP A 516 -41.15 52.63 -16.00
C ASP A 516 -42.63 52.20 -15.91
N GLY A 517 -43.15 51.55 -16.94
CA GLY A 517 -44.53 51.04 -17.01
C GLY A 517 -45.57 52.08 -17.39
N ARG A 518 -45.19 53.33 -17.69
CA ARG A 518 -46.12 54.40 -18.06
C ARG A 518 -46.53 54.25 -19.52
N THR A 519 -47.76 53.80 -19.77
CA THR A 519 -48.30 53.69 -21.13
C THR A 519 -49.81 53.99 -21.15
N PRO A 520 -50.39 54.48 -22.27
CA PRO A 520 -51.83 54.73 -22.36
C PRO A 520 -52.66 53.49 -22.02
N ALA A 521 -53.83 53.66 -21.38
CA ALA A 521 -54.65 52.54 -20.93
C ALA A 521 -55.04 51.54 -22.03
N ALA A 522 -55.26 52.02 -23.27
CA ALA A 522 -55.52 51.16 -24.42
C ALA A 522 -54.30 50.30 -24.81
N ASP A 523 -53.08 50.83 -24.66
CA ASP A 523 -51.84 50.09 -24.89
C ASP A 523 -51.58 49.10 -23.76
N ALA A 524 -51.77 49.50 -22.50
CA ALA A 524 -51.67 48.61 -21.34
C ALA A 524 -52.58 47.37 -21.46
N THR A 525 -53.80 47.53 -21.99
CA THR A 525 -54.70 46.41 -22.30
C THR A 525 -54.16 45.52 -23.42
N ARG A 526 -53.59 46.08 -24.49
CA ARG A 526 -52.94 45.29 -25.55
C ARG A 526 -51.69 44.57 -25.06
N ALA A 527 -50.87 45.21 -24.23
CA ALA A 527 -49.68 44.63 -23.62
C ALA A 527 -50.04 43.41 -22.76
N ARG A 528 -51.07 43.52 -21.89
CA ARG A 528 -51.63 42.37 -21.15
C ARG A 528 -52.07 41.26 -22.10
N ALA A 529 -52.81 41.58 -23.17
CA ALA A 529 -53.26 40.59 -24.14
C ALA A 529 -52.10 39.90 -24.90
N ALA A 530 -51.05 40.63 -25.26
CA ALA A 530 -49.86 40.09 -25.92
C ALA A 530 -49.05 39.15 -25.01
N VAL A 531 -48.96 39.48 -23.72
CA VAL A 531 -48.32 38.65 -22.68
C VAL A 531 -49.15 37.40 -22.39
N GLN A 532 -50.49 37.53 -22.33
CA GLN A 532 -51.41 36.40 -22.11
C GLN A 532 -51.45 35.36 -23.24
N ARG A 533 -50.91 35.66 -24.44
CA ARG A 533 -50.72 34.64 -25.50
C ARG A 533 -49.73 33.54 -25.08
N GLY A 534 -48.88 33.81 -24.09
CA GLY A 534 -48.00 32.84 -23.46
C GLY A 534 -46.87 32.33 -24.36
N GLY A 535 -46.29 31.19 -23.97
CA GLY A 535 -45.16 30.58 -24.67
C GLY A 535 -43.79 31.17 -24.33
N TYR A 536 -43.71 32.11 -23.38
CA TYR A 536 -42.47 32.67 -22.83
C TYR A 536 -42.67 33.17 -21.39
N GLU A 537 -41.58 33.22 -20.62
CA GLU A 537 -41.52 33.92 -19.31
C GLU A 537 -41.20 35.42 -19.53
N LEU A 538 -41.83 36.33 -18.79
CA LEU A 538 -41.55 37.77 -18.82
C LEU A 538 -41.02 38.24 -17.47
N SER A 539 -39.74 38.60 -17.39
CA SER A 539 -39.23 39.37 -16.24
C SER A 539 -39.18 40.85 -16.55
N VAL A 540 -39.61 41.66 -15.57
CA VAL A 540 -39.66 43.12 -15.67
C VAL A 540 -38.67 43.72 -14.68
N ILE A 541 -37.90 44.70 -15.14
CA ILE A 541 -36.87 45.37 -14.35
C ILE A 541 -37.07 46.88 -14.49
N SER A 542 -37.37 47.56 -13.38
CA SER A 542 -37.80 48.96 -13.41
C SER A 542 -37.23 49.79 -12.27
N PHE A 543 -37.00 51.09 -12.51
CA PHE A 543 -36.35 52.00 -11.57
C PHE A 543 -36.86 53.43 -11.68
N GLY A 544 -36.75 54.17 -10.57
CA GLY A 544 -37.29 55.52 -10.41
C GLY A 544 -38.44 55.58 -9.41
N ALA A 545 -38.82 56.79 -9.02
CA ALA A 545 -39.93 57.05 -8.10
C ALA A 545 -41.32 56.85 -8.74
N ASP A 546 -41.36 56.96 -10.07
CA ASP A 546 -42.56 57.19 -10.90
C ASP A 546 -43.17 55.91 -11.51
N VAL A 547 -42.66 54.74 -11.12
CA VAL A 547 -42.93 53.42 -11.72
C VAL A 547 -44.32 52.86 -11.38
N ASP A 548 -45.05 52.36 -12.38
CA ASP A 548 -46.29 51.59 -12.17
C ASP A 548 -45.98 50.14 -11.74
N ARG A 549 -45.64 49.99 -10.45
CA ARG A 549 -45.29 48.69 -9.86
C ARG A 549 -46.43 47.66 -9.95
N PRO A 550 -47.72 48.00 -9.65
CA PRO A 550 -48.82 47.04 -9.77
C PRO A 550 -49.01 46.53 -11.20
N PHE A 551 -48.97 47.41 -12.21
CA PHE A 551 -49.10 47.00 -13.61
C PHE A 551 -47.97 46.05 -14.01
N LEU A 552 -46.72 46.46 -13.82
CA LEU A 552 -45.53 45.70 -14.21
C LEU A 552 -45.42 44.35 -13.49
N THR A 553 -45.77 44.30 -12.20
CA THR A 553 -45.81 43.04 -11.44
C THR A 553 -46.84 42.08 -12.02
N SER A 554 -48.05 42.58 -12.33
CA SER A 554 -49.11 41.74 -12.92
C SER A 554 -48.80 41.23 -14.34
N LEU A 555 -47.90 41.88 -15.08
CA LEU A 555 -47.39 41.37 -16.36
C LEU A 555 -46.40 40.21 -16.14
N ALA A 556 -45.49 40.35 -15.18
CA ALA A 556 -44.48 39.33 -14.88
C ALA A 556 -45.12 38.04 -14.32
N GLU A 557 -45.92 38.18 -13.26
CA GLU A 557 -46.60 37.07 -12.59
C GLU A 557 -47.50 36.28 -13.55
N GLY A 558 -48.17 36.95 -14.50
CA GLY A 558 -49.01 36.32 -15.52
C GLY A 558 -48.29 35.36 -16.47
N THR A 559 -46.96 35.29 -16.42
CA THR A 559 -46.11 34.37 -17.21
C THR A 559 -45.25 33.43 -16.36
N GLY A 560 -45.32 33.53 -15.03
CA GLY A 560 -44.34 32.90 -14.12
C GLY A 560 -42.98 33.60 -14.07
N GLY A 561 -42.83 34.76 -14.73
CA GLY A 561 -41.63 35.59 -14.65
C GLY A 561 -41.60 36.51 -13.42
N ARG A 562 -40.56 37.35 -13.30
CA ARG A 562 -40.23 38.06 -12.05
C ARG A 562 -40.15 39.58 -12.21
N ALA A 563 -40.63 40.32 -11.22
CA ALA A 563 -40.56 41.79 -11.20
C ALA A 563 -39.48 42.28 -10.22
N PHE A 564 -38.53 43.06 -10.74
CA PHE A 564 -37.41 43.62 -9.98
C PHE A 564 -37.49 45.15 -9.94
N PHE A 565 -37.40 45.70 -8.73
CA PHE A 565 -37.46 47.13 -8.48
C PHE A 565 -36.29 47.61 -7.60
N PRO A 566 -35.06 47.67 -8.13
CA PRO A 566 -33.89 48.15 -7.39
C PRO A 566 -34.09 49.55 -6.81
N ARG A 567 -33.40 49.83 -5.71
CA ARG A 567 -33.38 51.17 -5.09
C ARG A 567 -32.34 52.09 -5.74
N ASP A 568 -31.30 51.53 -6.33
CA ASP A 568 -30.20 52.24 -6.98
C ASP A 568 -30.10 51.84 -8.46
N ALA A 569 -30.00 52.81 -9.36
CA ALA A 569 -29.84 52.57 -10.80
C ALA A 569 -28.53 51.84 -11.14
N ARG A 570 -27.50 51.96 -10.30
CA ARG A 570 -26.22 51.22 -10.44
C ARG A 570 -26.39 49.70 -10.32
N GLU A 571 -27.45 49.22 -9.68
CA GLU A 571 -27.74 47.78 -9.57
C GLU A 571 -28.33 47.19 -10.87
N LEU A 572 -28.90 48.02 -11.76
CA LEU A 572 -29.60 47.55 -12.96
C LEU A 572 -28.75 46.63 -13.85
N PRO A 573 -27.50 46.97 -14.24
CA PRO A 573 -26.73 46.10 -15.11
C PRO A 573 -26.40 44.74 -14.47
N LEU A 574 -26.31 44.69 -13.13
CA LEU A 574 -26.06 43.46 -12.39
C LEU A 574 -27.32 42.60 -12.26
N ILE A 575 -28.49 43.20 -12.01
CA ILE A 575 -29.77 42.49 -11.91
C ILE A 575 -30.16 41.94 -13.29
N VAL A 576 -30.09 42.76 -14.34
CA VAL A 576 -30.44 42.37 -15.72
C VAL A 576 -29.52 41.26 -16.22
N ALA A 577 -28.20 41.35 -15.96
CA ALA A 577 -27.27 40.27 -16.29
C ALA A 577 -27.51 38.99 -15.48
N ARG A 578 -27.86 39.10 -14.19
CA ARG A 578 -28.18 37.93 -13.35
C ARG A 578 -29.43 37.21 -13.86
N GLU A 579 -30.47 37.94 -14.24
CA GLU A 579 -31.68 37.34 -14.80
C GLU A 579 -31.41 36.67 -16.15
N ALA A 580 -30.71 37.35 -17.06
CA ALA A 580 -30.29 36.77 -18.33
C ALA A 580 -29.48 35.48 -18.14
N SER A 581 -28.51 35.48 -17.22
CA SER A 581 -27.70 34.29 -16.92
C SER A 581 -28.52 33.14 -16.32
N ARG A 582 -29.57 33.38 -15.50
CA ARG A 582 -30.50 32.31 -15.08
C ARG A 582 -31.18 31.69 -16.30
N VAL A 583 -31.77 32.56 -17.14
CA VAL A 583 -32.51 32.17 -18.33
C VAL A 583 -31.64 31.36 -19.29
N THR A 584 -30.37 31.69 -19.48
CA THR A 584 -29.54 30.99 -20.47
C THR A 584 -28.79 29.81 -19.90
N SER A 585 -28.43 29.80 -18.61
CA SER A 585 -27.59 28.74 -18.03
C SER A 585 -28.12 27.31 -18.21
N GLY A 586 -29.43 27.06 -18.05
CA GLY A 586 -30.01 25.70 -18.24
C GLY A 586 -29.62 24.69 -17.16
N ARG A 587 -28.94 25.18 -16.13
CA ARG A 587 -28.26 24.43 -15.08
C ARG A 587 -28.93 24.63 -13.73
N VAL A 588 -30.16 25.15 -13.70
CA VAL A 588 -30.91 25.41 -12.47
C VAL A 588 -32.34 24.98 -12.69
N VAL A 589 -32.86 24.22 -11.74
CA VAL A 589 -34.28 23.92 -11.57
C VAL A 589 -34.74 24.73 -10.36
N GLU A 590 -35.74 25.61 -10.52
CA GLU A 590 -36.32 26.46 -9.46
C GLU A 590 -37.78 26.05 -9.20
N GLU A 591 -38.03 24.80 -8.82
CA GLU A 591 -39.36 24.29 -8.47
C GLU A 591 -39.35 23.50 -7.15
N PRO A 592 -40.46 23.45 -6.39
CA PRO A 592 -40.54 22.65 -5.16
C PRO A 592 -40.46 21.14 -5.43
N PHE A 593 -39.50 20.46 -4.82
CA PHE A 593 -39.35 19.00 -4.89
C PHE A 593 -39.02 18.37 -3.54
N VAL A 594 -39.29 17.07 -3.40
CA VAL A 594 -38.93 16.28 -2.21
C VAL A 594 -37.63 15.53 -2.48
N ILE A 595 -36.70 15.59 -1.53
CA ILE A 595 -35.42 14.89 -1.62
C ILE A 595 -35.64 13.37 -1.57
N GLN A 596 -34.99 12.63 -2.46
CA GLN A 596 -34.98 11.17 -2.47
C GLN A 596 -33.66 10.66 -1.83
N PRO A 597 -33.70 10.06 -0.64
CA PRO A 597 -32.51 9.51 0.01
C PRO A 597 -32.14 8.13 -0.54
N SER A 598 -30.84 7.84 -0.60
CA SER A 598 -30.28 6.49 -0.86
C SER A 598 -29.41 6.02 0.30
N ALA A 599 -29.17 4.71 0.43
CA ALA A 599 -28.41 4.16 1.55
C ALA A 599 -26.94 4.62 1.52
N HIS A 600 -26.52 5.38 2.55
CA HIS A 600 -25.14 5.87 2.70
C HIS A 600 -24.83 6.19 4.16
N ALA A 601 -23.58 6.01 4.58
CA ALA A 601 -23.09 6.28 5.95
C ALA A 601 -23.31 7.74 6.46
N VAL A 602 -23.58 8.70 5.55
CA VAL A 602 -23.85 10.11 5.90
C VAL A 602 -25.31 10.39 6.26
N LEU A 603 -26.20 9.39 6.12
CA LEU A 603 -27.61 9.48 6.46
C LEU A 603 -27.96 8.59 7.67
N THR A 604 -26.97 7.95 8.30
CA THR A 604 -27.20 6.96 9.37
C THR A 604 -27.84 7.61 10.59
N GLY A 605 -29.07 7.19 10.91
CA GLY A 605 -29.85 7.73 12.02
C GLY A 605 -30.66 8.99 11.69
N LEU A 606 -30.71 9.41 10.42
CA LEU A 606 -31.72 10.36 9.94
C LEU A 606 -33.01 9.59 9.59
N ASP A 607 -34.17 10.18 9.90
CA ASP A 607 -35.48 9.59 9.59
C ASP A 607 -35.80 9.71 8.08
N PRO A 608 -35.96 8.59 7.34
CA PRO A 608 -36.31 8.63 5.92
C PRO A 608 -37.70 9.21 5.61
N GLY A 609 -38.59 9.28 6.60
CA GLY A 609 -39.94 9.83 6.43
C GLY A 609 -40.03 11.36 6.59
N ALA A 610 -38.97 12.02 7.06
CA ALA A 610 -39.02 13.39 7.54
C ALA A 610 -38.33 14.43 6.62
N TRP A 611 -37.99 14.08 5.37
CA TRP A 611 -37.24 14.96 4.47
C TRP A 611 -38.04 16.22 4.06
N PRO A 612 -37.47 17.42 4.23
CA PRO A 612 -38.12 18.65 3.82
C PRO A 612 -38.08 18.84 2.29
N SER A 613 -39.01 19.62 1.75
CA SER A 613 -38.97 20.04 0.36
C SER A 613 -37.89 21.10 0.13
N LEU A 614 -37.26 21.06 -1.05
CA LEU A 614 -36.34 22.07 -1.54
C LEU A 614 -36.97 22.85 -2.69
N GLY A 615 -36.69 24.14 -2.79
CA GLY A 615 -37.23 25.04 -3.83
C GLY A 615 -36.39 25.14 -5.11
N GLY A 616 -35.30 24.36 -5.22
CA GLY A 616 -34.43 24.37 -6.40
C GLY A 616 -33.04 23.78 -6.18
N TYR A 617 -32.32 23.53 -7.27
CA TYR A 617 -30.97 22.98 -7.27
C TYR A 617 -30.21 23.27 -8.58
N VAL A 618 -28.88 23.19 -8.53
CA VAL A 618 -28.02 23.23 -9.72
C VAL A 618 -28.01 21.84 -10.40
N VAL A 619 -28.43 21.78 -11.66
CA VAL A 619 -28.45 20.56 -12.48
C VAL A 619 -27.01 20.13 -12.77
N THR A 620 -26.66 18.94 -12.27
CA THR A 620 -25.35 18.31 -12.46
C THR A 620 -25.56 16.81 -12.71
N ALA A 621 -24.53 16.09 -13.13
CA ALA A 621 -24.60 14.64 -13.34
C ALA A 621 -23.61 13.90 -12.45
N ALA A 622 -24.04 12.87 -11.72
CA ALA A 622 -23.10 11.99 -11.00
C ALA A 622 -22.10 11.33 -11.97
N LYS A 623 -20.80 11.38 -11.62
CA LYS A 623 -19.71 10.64 -12.29
C LYS A 623 -19.84 9.13 -12.00
N THR A 624 -19.31 8.28 -12.86
CA THR A 624 -19.50 6.81 -12.80
C THR A 624 -19.08 6.16 -11.47
N ALA A 625 -18.07 6.72 -10.79
CA ALA A 625 -17.56 6.21 -9.52
C ALA A 625 -18.11 6.95 -8.28
N SER A 626 -19.06 7.87 -8.45
CA SER A 626 -19.66 8.60 -7.33
C SER A 626 -20.98 8.01 -6.86
N GLN A 627 -21.24 8.21 -5.57
CA GLN A 627 -22.50 7.87 -4.93
C GLN A 627 -23.32 9.17 -4.79
N ALA A 628 -24.65 9.06 -4.85
CA ALA A 628 -25.55 10.19 -4.66
C ALA A 628 -26.47 9.92 -3.47
N PRO A 629 -26.02 10.19 -2.22
CA PRO A 629 -26.82 10.00 -1.02
C PRO A 629 -28.19 10.68 -1.07
N LEU A 630 -28.29 11.84 -1.72
CA LEU A 630 -29.54 12.59 -1.90
C LEU A 630 -29.71 12.95 -3.39
N THR A 631 -30.85 12.62 -3.99
CA THR A 631 -31.21 13.00 -5.36
C THR A 631 -32.50 13.82 -5.43
N SER A 632 -32.68 14.54 -6.54
CA SER A 632 -33.93 15.23 -6.88
C SER A 632 -34.98 14.25 -7.41
N HIS A 633 -36.20 14.74 -7.62
CA HIS A 633 -37.28 14.04 -8.32
C HIS A 633 -36.95 13.66 -9.77
N LEU A 634 -35.95 14.30 -10.38
CA LEU A 634 -35.46 14.00 -11.73
C LEU A 634 -34.24 13.05 -11.73
N GLY A 635 -33.78 12.61 -10.55
CA GLY A 635 -32.60 11.75 -10.39
C GLY A 635 -31.26 12.49 -10.48
N ASP A 636 -31.26 13.82 -10.49
CA ASP A 636 -30.03 14.62 -10.40
C ASP A 636 -29.51 14.63 -8.95
N PRO A 637 -28.19 14.63 -8.72
CA PRO A 637 -27.64 14.63 -7.36
C PRO A 637 -27.84 15.98 -6.65
N VAL A 638 -28.45 15.92 -5.47
CA VAL A 638 -28.57 17.02 -4.50
C VAL A 638 -27.39 17.02 -3.53
N LEU A 639 -26.97 15.82 -3.09
CA LEU A 639 -25.70 15.55 -2.43
C LEU A 639 -25.04 14.38 -3.14
N ALA A 640 -23.83 14.57 -3.64
CA ALA A 640 -22.99 13.53 -4.20
C ALA A 640 -21.67 13.41 -3.43
N THR A 641 -21.14 12.21 -3.33
CA THR A 641 -19.95 11.84 -2.56
C THR A 641 -19.10 10.83 -3.33
N TRP A 642 -17.77 10.94 -3.26
CA TRP A 642 -16.85 9.92 -3.77
C TRP A 642 -15.46 10.00 -3.12
N GLN A 643 -14.61 9.03 -3.42
CA GLN A 643 -13.20 9.03 -3.03
C GLN A 643 -12.33 9.42 -4.24
N VAL A 644 -11.32 10.27 -4.03
CA VAL A 644 -10.31 10.64 -5.02
C VAL A 644 -8.94 10.49 -4.39
N GLY A 645 -8.10 9.62 -4.94
CA GLY A 645 -6.85 9.21 -4.31
C GLY A 645 -7.11 8.65 -2.90
N LEU A 646 -6.46 9.22 -1.90
CA LEU A 646 -6.62 8.88 -0.48
C LEU A 646 -7.73 9.66 0.24
N GLY A 647 -8.26 10.73 -0.37
CA GLY A 647 -9.22 11.67 0.23
C GLY A 647 -10.66 11.47 -0.22
N ARG A 648 -11.59 12.15 0.45
CA ARG A 648 -13.04 12.07 0.15
C ARG A 648 -13.62 13.44 -0.17
N VAL A 649 -14.43 13.50 -1.23
CA VAL A 649 -15.01 14.75 -1.76
C VAL A 649 -16.52 14.65 -1.83
N GLY A 650 -17.21 15.71 -1.40
CA GLY A 650 -18.66 15.85 -1.46
C GLY A 650 -19.07 17.16 -2.13
N VAL A 651 -20.18 17.14 -2.87
CA VAL A 651 -20.81 18.32 -3.46
C VAL A 651 -22.29 18.33 -3.09
N TYR A 652 -22.76 19.46 -2.56
CA TYR A 652 -24.17 19.75 -2.36
C TYR A 652 -24.63 20.84 -3.34
N THR A 653 -25.72 20.63 -4.08
CA THR A 653 -26.08 21.46 -5.26
C THR A 653 -27.28 22.41 -5.05
N ALA A 654 -27.92 22.37 -3.88
CA ALA A 654 -29.16 23.11 -3.60
C ALA A 654 -28.95 24.27 -2.61
N ASP A 655 -28.01 25.17 -2.95
CA ASP A 655 -27.68 26.49 -2.37
C ASP A 655 -28.22 26.75 -0.94
N LEU A 656 -27.32 26.69 0.04
CA LEU A 656 -27.64 26.91 1.46
C LEU A 656 -27.96 28.36 1.85
N HIS A 657 -27.77 29.35 0.97
CA HIS A 657 -28.03 30.77 1.24
C HIS A 657 -29.36 31.23 0.62
N SER A 658 -29.82 30.55 -0.43
CA SER A 658 -31.07 30.85 -1.12
C SER A 658 -32.34 30.55 -0.31
N PRO A 659 -33.53 30.99 -0.78
CA PRO A 659 -34.82 30.47 -0.31
C PRO A 659 -35.02 28.97 -0.57
N TRP A 660 -34.32 28.34 -1.54
CA TRP A 660 -34.53 26.93 -1.90
C TRP A 660 -34.33 25.99 -0.72
N SER A 661 -33.34 26.28 0.13
CA SER A 661 -32.99 25.48 1.30
C SER A 661 -33.61 26.01 2.60
N ALA A 662 -34.53 26.97 2.55
CA ALA A 662 -35.19 27.50 3.76
C ALA A 662 -35.92 26.42 4.59
N PRO A 663 -36.69 25.48 3.98
CA PRO A 663 -37.29 24.37 4.74
C PRO A 663 -36.23 23.41 5.30
N LEU A 664 -35.13 23.18 4.56
CA LEU A 664 -34.02 22.35 5.00
C LEU A 664 -33.29 22.97 6.21
N ARG A 665 -33.01 24.28 6.22
CA ARG A 665 -32.36 24.97 7.35
C ARG A 665 -33.23 24.99 8.62
N ALA A 666 -34.55 24.87 8.47
CA ALA A 666 -35.51 24.77 9.59
C ALA A 666 -35.69 23.34 10.11
N TRP A 667 -35.29 22.32 9.35
CA TRP A 667 -35.45 20.91 9.72
C TRP A 667 -34.42 20.46 10.77
N ASN A 668 -34.87 19.69 11.76
CA ASN A 668 -34.04 19.21 12.87
C ASN A 668 -32.83 18.37 12.40
N GLY A 669 -32.96 17.66 11.28
CA GLY A 669 -31.88 16.86 10.69
C GLY A 669 -30.78 17.66 9.98
N PHE A 670 -30.92 18.99 9.80
CA PHE A 670 -29.93 19.84 9.13
C PHE A 670 -28.53 19.75 9.73
N GLY A 671 -28.42 19.98 11.05
CA GLY A 671 -27.15 19.90 11.77
C GLY A 671 -26.53 18.51 11.69
N PRO A 672 -27.27 17.44 12.05
CA PRO A 672 -26.84 16.05 11.90
C PRO A 672 -26.35 15.71 10.48
N LEU A 673 -27.10 16.06 9.42
CA LEU A 673 -26.72 15.78 8.03
C LEU A 673 -25.35 16.35 7.66
N PHE A 674 -25.11 17.64 7.90
CA PHE A 674 -23.83 18.27 7.55
C PHE A 674 -22.71 17.83 8.50
N THR A 675 -22.99 17.59 9.78
CA THR A 675 -21.99 17.06 10.72
C THR A 675 -21.56 15.63 10.36
N GLN A 676 -22.50 14.78 9.92
CA GLN A 676 -22.21 13.42 9.44
C GLN A 676 -21.48 13.45 8.10
N THR A 677 -21.91 14.30 7.16
CA THR A 677 -21.25 14.51 5.86
C THR A 677 -19.80 14.92 6.06
N ILE A 678 -19.53 15.92 6.91
CA ILE A 678 -18.17 16.35 7.23
C ILE A 678 -17.40 15.23 7.93
N ARG A 679 -17.97 14.54 8.93
CA ARG A 679 -17.29 13.40 9.61
C ARG A 679 -16.92 12.27 8.66
N TRP A 680 -17.69 12.05 7.60
CA TRP A 680 -17.36 11.11 6.53
C TRP A 680 -16.23 11.68 5.66
N LEU A 681 -16.33 12.92 5.20
CA LEU A 681 -15.27 13.56 4.38
C LEU A 681 -13.92 13.69 5.10
N SER A 682 -13.95 13.98 6.40
CA SER A 682 -12.76 14.16 7.25
C SER A 682 -11.80 12.97 7.18
N ARG A 683 -10.50 13.27 7.24
CA ARG A 683 -9.41 12.29 7.25
C ARG A 683 -9.51 11.31 8.43
N GLN A 684 -10.14 10.16 8.22
CA GLN A 684 -10.31 9.13 9.25
C GLN A 684 -9.00 8.33 9.47
N ILE A 685 -8.07 8.89 10.25
CA ILE A 685 -6.84 8.18 10.68
C ILE A 685 -7.18 7.08 11.70
N SER A 686 -8.29 7.20 12.43
CA SER A 686 -8.79 6.18 13.37
C SER A 686 -10.28 6.37 13.65
N HIS A 687 -11.10 5.47 13.13
CA HIS A 687 -12.50 5.31 13.49
C HIS A 687 -12.63 4.65 14.87
N GLU A 688 -13.46 5.21 15.77
CA GLU A 688 -13.56 4.77 17.18
C GLU A 688 -14.09 3.34 17.34
N ALA A 689 -14.83 2.84 16.35
CA ALA A 689 -15.34 1.46 16.30
C ALA A 689 -14.29 0.42 15.86
N LEU A 690 -13.07 0.81 15.48
CA LEU A 690 -12.02 -0.10 15.00
C LEU A 690 -10.80 -0.07 15.92
N PHE A 691 -10.33 -1.25 16.31
CA PHE A 691 -9.14 -1.46 17.13
C PHE A 691 -8.21 -2.43 16.41
N ALA A 692 -7.02 -1.96 16.03
CA ALA A 692 -6.00 -2.81 15.43
C ALA A 692 -4.85 -3.06 16.42
N SER A 693 -4.41 -4.31 16.50
CA SER A 693 -3.26 -4.76 17.29
C SER A 693 -2.37 -5.69 16.47
N PHE A 694 -1.10 -5.79 16.85
CA PHE A 694 -0.14 -6.68 16.22
C PHE A 694 0.39 -7.67 17.25
N GLN A 695 0.50 -8.94 16.86
CA GLN A 695 1.03 -10.02 17.69
C GLN A 695 2.12 -10.78 16.91
N GLU A 696 3.27 -11.02 17.53
CA GLU A 696 4.33 -11.84 16.93
C GLU A 696 3.88 -13.32 16.87
N ARG A 697 4.03 -13.97 15.72
CA ARG A 697 3.62 -15.36 15.51
C ARG A 697 4.66 -16.12 14.68
N GLY A 698 5.47 -16.94 15.37
CA GLY A 698 6.59 -17.64 14.73
C GLY A 698 7.61 -16.66 14.14
N GLU A 699 8.02 -16.90 12.89
CA GLU A 699 8.95 -16.03 12.17
C GLU A 699 8.32 -14.70 11.68
N GLY A 700 6.99 -14.57 11.71
CA GLY A 700 6.27 -13.40 11.19
C GLY A 700 5.53 -12.55 12.22
N MET A 701 4.82 -11.53 11.69
CA MET A 701 3.92 -10.66 12.45
C MET A 701 2.48 -10.92 12.02
N SER A 702 1.54 -10.98 12.96
CA SER A 702 0.11 -11.17 12.67
C SER A 702 -0.67 -9.93 13.10
N ALA A 703 -1.51 -9.39 12.21
CA ALA A 703 -2.39 -8.27 12.49
C ALA A 703 -3.78 -8.75 12.87
N VAL A 704 -4.33 -8.21 13.95
CA VAL A 704 -5.71 -8.47 14.40
C VAL A 704 -6.48 -7.15 14.42
N LEU A 705 -7.60 -7.12 13.70
CA LEU A 705 -8.55 -6.00 13.66
C LEU A 705 -9.85 -6.42 14.36
N ASP A 706 -10.16 -5.75 15.46
CA ASP A 706 -11.42 -5.84 16.19
C ASP A 706 -12.34 -4.67 15.82
N ALA A 707 -13.52 -4.97 15.32
CA ALA A 707 -14.60 -4.02 15.06
C ALA A 707 -15.61 -4.07 16.21
N GLN A 708 -15.58 -3.08 17.10
CA GLN A 708 -16.54 -2.92 18.19
C GLN A 708 -17.65 -1.93 17.78
N PRO A 709 -18.90 -2.38 17.63
CA PRO A 709 -20.01 -1.51 17.25
C PRO A 709 -20.37 -0.51 18.34
N PRO A 710 -20.74 0.74 18.00
CA PRO A 710 -21.49 1.60 18.91
C PRO A 710 -22.86 0.96 19.20
N ALA A 711 -23.13 0.69 20.48
CA ALA A 711 -24.44 0.29 21.02
C ALA A 711 -25.14 -0.92 20.33
N GLY A 712 -24.62 -2.13 20.56
CA GLY A 712 -25.43 -3.37 20.51
C GLY A 712 -25.83 -3.92 19.13
N ARG A 713 -25.41 -3.31 18.03
CA ARG A 713 -25.70 -3.74 16.65
C ARG A 713 -24.55 -4.59 16.10
N ILE A 714 -24.78 -5.76 15.49
CA ILE A 714 -23.68 -6.53 14.87
C ILE A 714 -23.22 -5.84 13.58
N LEU A 715 -21.94 -5.53 13.45
CA LEU A 715 -21.34 -5.01 12.22
C LEU A 715 -20.91 -6.17 11.31
N SER A 716 -21.72 -6.46 10.29
CA SER A 716 -21.37 -7.40 9.22
C SER A 716 -20.50 -6.69 8.17
N LEU A 717 -19.18 -6.79 8.32
CA LEU A 717 -18.20 -6.23 7.39
C LEU A 717 -17.90 -7.23 6.26
N VAL A 718 -17.74 -6.72 5.02
CA VAL A 718 -17.49 -7.51 3.80
C VAL A 718 -16.16 -7.19 3.15
N ASP A 719 -15.76 -5.92 3.11
CA ASP A 719 -14.51 -5.49 2.49
C ASP A 719 -13.53 -5.02 3.57
N VAL A 720 -12.84 -5.98 4.18
CA VAL A 720 -11.86 -5.74 5.25
C VAL A 720 -10.45 -5.96 4.69
N ARG A 721 -9.74 -4.85 4.44
CA ARG A 721 -8.40 -4.83 3.86
C ARG A 721 -7.38 -4.16 4.78
N ALA A 722 -6.11 -4.54 4.62
CA ALA A 722 -4.96 -3.87 5.18
C ALA A 722 -4.01 -3.48 4.04
N SER A 723 -3.65 -2.20 3.97
CA SER A 723 -2.57 -1.68 3.14
C SER A 723 -1.38 -1.37 4.03
N MET A 724 -0.26 -2.05 3.83
CA MET A 724 0.95 -1.93 4.66
C MET A 724 2.07 -1.27 3.86
N ARG A 725 2.62 -0.18 4.41
CA ARG A 725 3.86 0.44 3.93
C ARG A 725 5.05 -0.18 4.65
N LEU A 726 5.98 -0.73 3.86
CA LEU A 726 7.23 -1.34 4.33
C LEU A 726 8.29 -0.27 4.66
N PRO A 727 9.39 -0.64 5.36
CA PRO A 727 10.53 0.25 5.60
C PRO A 727 11.15 0.80 4.30
N SER A 728 11.20 -0.01 3.24
CA SER A 728 11.60 0.39 1.88
C SER A 728 10.73 1.50 1.24
N GLY A 729 9.53 1.74 1.77
CA GLY A 729 8.52 2.63 1.21
C GLY A 729 7.53 1.96 0.26
N GLU A 730 7.76 0.70 -0.12
CA GLU A 730 6.81 -0.10 -0.92
C GLU A 730 5.49 -0.33 -0.15
N VAL A 731 4.38 -0.53 -0.87
CA VAL A 731 3.05 -0.76 -0.31
C VAL A 731 2.53 -2.13 -0.72
N ALA A 732 2.22 -2.98 0.25
CA ALA A 732 1.61 -4.29 0.07
C ALA A 732 0.14 -4.28 0.55
N GLU A 733 -0.79 -4.77 -0.26
CA GLU A 733 -2.20 -4.97 0.13
C GLU A 733 -2.47 -6.42 0.55
N MET A 734 -3.29 -6.58 1.57
CA MET A 734 -3.70 -7.87 2.16
C MET A 734 -5.19 -7.84 2.51
N GLY A 735 -5.91 -8.92 2.23
CA GLY A 735 -7.24 -9.15 2.82
C GLY A 735 -7.11 -9.67 4.25
N LEU A 736 -8.07 -9.34 5.13
CA LEU A 736 -8.17 -9.97 6.45
C LEU A 736 -9.25 -11.05 6.44
N VAL A 737 -8.94 -12.18 7.06
CA VAL A 737 -9.86 -13.32 7.20
C VAL A 737 -10.65 -13.17 8.51
N PRO A 738 -11.99 -13.33 8.52
CA PRO A 738 -12.76 -13.35 9.76
C PRO A 738 -12.41 -14.58 10.61
N VAL A 739 -12.08 -14.38 11.88
CA VAL A 739 -11.77 -15.46 12.84
C VAL A 739 -12.79 -15.55 13.99
N ALA A 740 -13.53 -14.47 14.26
CA ALA A 740 -14.71 -14.46 15.13
C ALA A 740 -15.64 -13.30 14.72
N PRO A 741 -16.90 -13.23 15.21
CA PRO A 741 -17.78 -12.10 14.91
C PRO A 741 -17.13 -10.75 15.30
N GLY A 742 -16.95 -9.87 14.32
CA GLY A 742 -16.26 -8.59 14.50
C GLY A 742 -14.73 -8.66 14.59
N ARG A 743 -14.09 -9.84 14.55
CA ARG A 743 -12.63 -10.01 14.63
C ARG A 743 -12.06 -10.60 13.34
N TYR A 744 -11.09 -9.90 12.77
CA TYR A 744 -10.44 -10.25 11.51
C TYR A 744 -8.93 -10.34 11.72
N GLN A 745 -8.27 -11.27 11.03
CA GLN A 745 -6.83 -11.52 11.18
C GLN A 745 -6.15 -11.71 9.81
N THR A 746 -4.90 -11.27 9.70
CA THR A 746 -4.03 -11.58 8.56
C THR A 746 -2.58 -11.66 9.03
N ASP A 747 -1.77 -12.47 8.37
CA ASP A 747 -0.33 -12.51 8.60
C ASP A 747 0.36 -11.49 7.67
N LEU A 748 1.31 -10.75 8.22
CA LEU A 748 2.01 -9.65 7.55
C LEU A 748 3.38 -10.12 7.03
N PRO A 749 3.73 -9.87 5.76
CA PRO A 749 5.08 -10.13 5.26
C PRO A 749 6.08 -9.15 5.91
N VAL A 750 6.93 -9.68 6.79
CA VAL A 750 8.01 -8.95 7.45
C VAL A 750 9.35 -9.56 7.03
N GLY A 751 10.31 -8.71 6.65
CA GLY A 751 11.61 -9.16 6.12
C GLY A 751 12.74 -8.17 6.32
N GLU A 752 12.45 -6.87 6.21
CA GLU A 752 13.40 -5.79 6.51
C GLU A 752 13.19 -5.28 7.95
N PRO A 753 14.26 -5.00 8.73
CA PRO A 753 14.14 -4.28 9.99
C PRO A 753 13.71 -2.83 9.75
N GLY A 754 12.76 -2.32 10.54
CA GLY A 754 12.27 -0.94 10.44
C GLY A 754 10.81 -0.74 10.83
N PRO A 755 10.26 0.47 10.64
CA PRO A 755 8.87 0.78 10.89
C PRO A 755 7.97 0.28 9.75
N TYR A 756 6.90 -0.44 10.11
CA TYR A 756 5.83 -0.84 9.21
C TYR A 756 4.56 -0.09 9.59
N ILE A 757 3.91 0.55 8.62
CA ILE A 757 2.65 1.29 8.86
C ILE A 757 1.53 0.55 8.14
N VAL A 758 0.56 0.04 8.91
CA VAL A 758 -0.58 -0.70 8.41
C VAL A 758 -1.84 0.15 8.52
N THR A 759 -2.50 0.33 7.40
CA THR A 759 -3.76 1.05 7.25
C THR A 759 -4.87 0.06 6.98
N PHE A 760 -5.75 -0.15 7.96
CA PHE A 760 -6.91 -1.02 7.83
C PHE A 760 -8.12 -0.21 7.36
N SER A 761 -8.88 -0.76 6.42
CA SER A 761 -10.16 -0.24 5.95
C SER A 761 -11.23 -1.33 6.03
N ALA A 762 -12.43 -0.97 6.47
CA ALA A 762 -13.55 -1.89 6.62
C ALA A 762 -14.87 -1.23 6.21
N SER A 763 -15.65 -1.90 5.38
CA SER A 763 -17.02 -1.51 5.01
C SER A 763 -18.04 -2.63 5.24
N SER A 764 -19.31 -2.25 5.41
CA SER A 764 -20.44 -3.13 5.70
C SER A 764 -21.28 -3.47 4.46
N VAL A 765 -22.02 -4.58 4.51
CA VAL A 765 -22.84 -5.09 3.39
C VAL A 765 -23.90 -4.09 2.93
N ASP A 766 -24.47 -3.33 3.86
CA ASP A 766 -25.52 -2.35 3.63
C ASP A 766 -24.99 -0.94 3.31
N GLY A 767 -23.66 -0.75 3.26
CA GLY A 767 -23.02 0.54 3.05
C GLY A 767 -23.22 1.55 4.20
N ALA A 768 -23.82 1.13 5.32
CA ALA A 768 -24.14 2.03 6.44
C ALA A 768 -22.92 2.33 7.33
N PHE A 769 -21.89 1.50 7.27
CA PHE A 769 -20.62 1.66 7.95
C PHE A 769 -19.45 1.59 6.95
N GLU A 770 -18.56 2.56 7.07
CA GLU A 770 -17.24 2.61 6.43
C GLU A 770 -16.26 3.23 7.44
N GLY A 771 -15.17 2.54 7.77
CA GLY A 771 -14.21 2.98 8.77
C GLY A 771 -12.77 2.65 8.40
N ARG A 772 -11.84 3.52 8.81
CA ARG A 772 -10.40 3.38 8.56
C ARG A 772 -9.60 3.59 9.85
N ILE A 773 -8.51 2.85 10.02
CA ILE A 773 -7.59 2.96 11.15
C ILE A 773 -6.15 2.73 10.70
N VAL A 774 -5.27 3.67 11.04
CA VAL A 774 -3.82 3.56 10.84
C VAL A 774 -3.17 3.14 12.16
N ARG A 775 -2.31 2.13 12.12
CA ARG A 775 -1.40 1.76 13.20
C ARG A 775 -0.03 1.42 12.62
N GLY A 776 1.01 1.43 13.43
CA GLY A 776 2.30 0.91 13.03
C GLY A 776 2.91 0.02 14.10
N PHE A 777 3.89 -0.77 13.68
CA PHE A 777 4.78 -1.51 14.56
C PHE A 777 6.21 -1.37 14.03
N TYR A 778 7.18 -1.72 14.85
CA TYR A 778 8.58 -1.74 14.44
C TYR A 778 9.06 -3.19 14.42
N TRP A 779 9.51 -3.67 13.27
CA TRP A 779 10.17 -4.96 13.16
C TRP A 779 11.65 -4.79 13.48
N SER A 780 12.13 -5.42 14.55
CA SER A 780 13.52 -5.29 14.99
C SER A 780 14.30 -6.59 14.79
N ALA A 781 15.59 -6.46 14.54
CA ALA A 781 16.55 -7.58 14.54
C ALA A 781 16.80 -8.16 15.95
N ALA A 782 16.14 -7.64 16.99
CA ALA A 782 16.38 -7.99 18.40
C ALA A 782 16.04 -9.45 18.77
N ARG A 783 15.54 -10.27 17.84
CA ARG A 783 15.32 -11.70 18.05
C ARG A 783 16.61 -12.45 18.40
N GLU A 784 17.76 -11.99 17.89
CA GLU A 784 19.11 -12.46 18.27
C GLU A 784 19.51 -12.14 19.73
N GLN A 785 18.83 -11.21 20.40
CA GLN A 785 19.32 -10.68 21.68
C GLN A 785 18.98 -11.54 22.91
N ARG A 786 18.42 -12.74 22.71
CA ARG A 786 18.16 -13.72 23.78
C ARG A 786 19.47 -14.30 24.30
N ARG A 787 20.05 -13.67 25.33
CA ARG A 787 21.39 -14.04 25.83
C ARG A 787 21.51 -15.47 26.36
N GLY A 788 22.71 -16.02 26.16
CA GLY A 788 23.16 -17.28 26.73
C GLY A 788 22.99 -18.44 25.76
N ILE A 789 23.83 -19.46 25.96
CA ILE A 789 23.88 -20.66 25.13
C ILE A 789 22.62 -21.50 25.38
N ASP A 790 21.88 -21.81 24.31
CA ASP A 790 20.79 -22.78 24.32
C ASP A 790 21.35 -24.21 24.34
N ARG A 791 21.86 -24.60 25.51
CA ARG A 791 22.40 -25.95 25.75
C ARG A 791 21.41 -27.06 25.38
N PRO A 792 20.11 -27.01 25.73
CA PRO A 792 19.14 -28.02 25.29
C PRO A 792 19.11 -28.21 23.77
N THR A 793 19.01 -27.13 22.99
CA THR A 793 18.98 -27.21 21.52
C THR A 793 20.29 -27.80 20.96
N LEU A 794 21.44 -27.34 21.46
CA LEU A 794 22.75 -27.86 21.02
C LEU A 794 22.99 -29.32 21.40
N LEU A 795 22.60 -29.73 22.61
CA LEU A 795 22.73 -31.12 23.06
C LEU A 795 21.83 -32.06 22.24
N ALA A 796 20.63 -31.63 21.86
CA ALA A 796 19.75 -32.43 21.01
C ALA A 796 20.35 -32.70 19.61
N LEU A 797 21.10 -31.77 19.03
CA LEU A 797 21.83 -31.99 17.76
C LEU A 797 22.94 -33.06 17.92
N VAL A 798 23.65 -33.00 19.05
CA VAL A 798 24.71 -33.95 19.43
C VAL A 798 24.13 -35.35 19.65
N GLU A 799 23.04 -35.47 20.42
CA GLU A 799 22.34 -36.73 20.71
C GLU A 799 21.76 -37.36 19.44
N THR A 800 21.10 -36.58 18.58
CA THR A 800 20.49 -37.06 17.32
C THR A 800 21.52 -37.67 16.37
N THR A 801 22.77 -37.18 16.39
CA THR A 801 23.81 -37.58 15.42
C THR A 801 24.94 -38.43 16.00
N GLY A 802 24.93 -38.71 17.31
CA GLY A 802 26.02 -39.38 18.00
C GLY A 802 27.34 -38.60 17.97
N GLY A 803 27.25 -37.27 17.97
CA GLY A 803 28.38 -36.35 18.06
C GLY A 803 28.89 -36.17 19.48
N HIS A 804 29.73 -35.15 19.70
CA HIS A 804 30.27 -34.78 21.02
C HIS A 804 30.23 -33.26 21.22
N VAL A 805 30.19 -32.82 22.48
CA VAL A 805 30.52 -31.44 22.84
C VAL A 805 32.04 -31.31 22.92
N LEU A 806 32.60 -30.31 22.25
CA LEU A 806 34.03 -30.00 22.20
C LEU A 806 34.32 -28.71 22.96
N TYR A 807 35.38 -28.70 23.75
CA TYR A 807 35.92 -27.51 24.41
C TYR A 807 37.28 -27.12 23.80
N SER A 808 37.86 -25.99 24.25
CA SER A 808 39.02 -25.35 23.61
C SER A 808 40.35 -26.14 23.59
N GLN A 809 40.40 -27.34 24.19
CA GLN A 809 41.53 -28.27 24.10
C GLN A 809 41.17 -29.59 23.39
N ASP A 810 39.90 -29.81 23.08
CA ASP A 810 39.44 -30.98 22.34
C ASP A 810 39.63 -30.74 20.84
N SER A 811 40.13 -31.74 20.12
CA SER A 811 40.25 -31.67 18.67
C SER A 811 39.25 -32.63 18.02
N PRO A 812 38.45 -32.20 17.03
CA PRO A 812 37.58 -33.11 16.29
C PRO A 812 38.36 -34.21 15.54
N PHE A 813 39.68 -34.08 15.40
CA PHE A 813 40.57 -35.01 14.71
C PHE A 813 41.16 -36.13 15.60
N THR A 814 41.02 -36.05 16.94
CA THR A 814 41.55 -37.04 17.90
C THR A 814 40.56 -38.16 18.26
N ALA A 815 39.26 -37.97 18.01
CA ALA A 815 38.23 -38.97 18.29
C ALA A 815 38.44 -40.30 17.54
N ALA A 816 37.82 -41.37 18.05
CA ALA A 816 37.89 -42.70 17.45
C ALA A 816 37.39 -42.69 15.99
N ARG A 817 38.23 -43.13 15.07
CA ARG A 817 37.97 -43.12 13.61
C ARG A 817 37.40 -44.45 13.16
N ASP A 818 36.44 -44.41 12.25
CA ASP A 818 35.96 -45.63 11.59
C ASP A 818 37.09 -46.29 10.81
N LEU A 819 37.07 -47.62 10.74
CA LEU A 819 38.12 -48.37 10.07
C LEU A 819 37.95 -48.28 8.55
N ALA A 820 39.01 -47.88 7.86
CA ALA A 820 39.03 -47.90 6.39
C ALA A 820 39.15 -49.35 5.91
N TYR A 821 38.18 -49.77 5.10
CA TYR A 821 38.20 -51.05 4.40
C TYR A 821 38.40 -50.80 2.89
N ARG A 822 39.31 -51.56 2.27
CA ARG A 822 39.49 -51.57 0.81
C ARG A 822 39.01 -52.91 0.27
N GLU A 823 38.23 -52.87 -0.79
CA GLU A 823 37.86 -54.07 -1.54
C GLU A 823 39.10 -54.79 -2.07
N ALA A 824 39.18 -56.09 -1.80
CA ALA A 824 40.28 -56.93 -2.26
C ALA A 824 40.05 -57.47 -3.69
N TRP A 825 38.80 -57.42 -4.18
CA TRP A 825 38.43 -58.02 -5.47
C TRP A 825 39.34 -57.63 -6.64
N PRO A 826 39.85 -56.38 -6.81
CA PRO A 826 40.72 -56.08 -7.95
C PRO A 826 42.04 -56.87 -7.90
N GLY A 827 42.61 -57.06 -6.71
CA GLY A 827 43.81 -57.86 -6.51
C GLY A 827 43.55 -59.36 -6.62
N LEU A 828 42.42 -59.84 -6.08
CA LEU A 828 42.00 -61.24 -6.18
C LEU A 828 41.71 -61.64 -7.63
N SER A 829 41.03 -60.79 -8.40
CA SER A 829 40.75 -61.00 -9.82
C SER A 829 42.02 -60.98 -10.66
N LEU A 830 42.96 -60.05 -10.41
CA LEU A 830 44.25 -60.02 -11.09
C LEU A 830 45.05 -61.31 -10.81
N ALA A 831 45.08 -61.76 -9.56
CA ALA A 831 45.72 -63.02 -9.18
C ALA A 831 45.03 -64.24 -9.85
N ALA A 832 43.70 -64.27 -9.90
CA ALA A 832 42.94 -65.32 -10.58
C ALA A 832 43.25 -65.38 -12.09
N VAL A 833 43.34 -64.23 -12.77
CA VAL A 833 43.75 -64.15 -14.18
C VAL A 833 45.18 -64.64 -14.37
N PHE A 834 46.12 -64.24 -13.50
CA PHE A 834 47.51 -64.68 -13.61
C PHE A 834 47.66 -66.20 -13.42
N ILE A 835 46.94 -66.78 -12.45
CA ILE A 835 46.93 -68.24 -12.24
C ILE A 835 46.25 -68.96 -13.43
N PHE A 836 45.20 -68.39 -14.02
CA PHE A 836 44.55 -68.95 -15.20
C PHE A 836 45.47 -68.97 -16.42
N LEU A 837 46.19 -67.86 -16.68
CA LEU A 837 47.18 -67.79 -17.76
C LEU A 837 48.35 -68.77 -17.52
N ALA A 838 48.80 -68.92 -16.27
CA ALA A 838 49.82 -69.90 -15.91
C ALA A 838 49.35 -71.36 -16.10
N ASP A 839 48.11 -71.70 -15.75
CA ASP A 839 47.49 -73.03 -16.01
C ASP A 839 47.45 -73.29 -17.53
N LEU A 840 46.98 -72.31 -18.31
CA LEU A 840 46.87 -72.39 -19.78
C LEU A 840 48.22 -72.55 -20.49
N LEU A 841 49.29 -71.93 -19.96
CA LEU A 841 50.64 -71.99 -20.52
C LEU A 841 51.42 -73.24 -20.10
N THR A 842 50.93 -74.06 -19.17
CA THR A 842 51.56 -75.37 -18.90
C THR A 842 51.20 -76.39 -19.99
N PRO A 843 52.16 -76.91 -20.77
CA PRO A 843 51.83 -77.83 -21.86
C PRO A 843 51.26 -79.14 -21.33
N ASP A 844 50.07 -79.53 -21.82
CA ASP A 844 49.52 -80.85 -21.51
C ASP A 844 50.42 -81.93 -22.14
N VAL A 845 51.13 -82.68 -21.29
CA VAL A 845 52.20 -83.61 -21.67
C VAL A 845 51.70 -84.72 -22.62
N ARG A 846 50.37 -84.89 -22.76
CA ARG A 846 49.75 -85.80 -23.73
C ARG A 846 49.83 -85.31 -25.19
N THR A 847 49.68 -84.01 -25.48
CA THR A 847 49.72 -83.53 -26.88
C THR A 847 51.15 -83.54 -27.44
N LEU A 848 52.14 -83.16 -26.62
CA LEU A 848 53.56 -83.26 -26.98
C LEU A 848 54.01 -84.71 -27.24
N LYS A 849 53.60 -85.68 -26.43
CA LYS A 849 53.88 -87.11 -26.71
C LYS A 849 53.16 -87.62 -27.96
N GLY A 850 51.96 -87.12 -28.26
CA GLY A 850 51.26 -87.39 -29.52
C GLY A 850 52.06 -86.91 -30.74
N MET A 851 52.46 -85.63 -30.75
CA MET A 851 53.23 -85.05 -31.86
C MET A 851 54.60 -85.71 -32.03
N VAL A 852 55.33 -85.98 -30.95
CA VAL A 852 56.66 -86.62 -31.01
C VAL A 852 56.56 -88.08 -31.48
N SER A 853 55.49 -88.82 -31.13
CA SER A 853 55.30 -90.18 -31.64
C SER A 853 54.91 -90.21 -33.12
N HIS A 854 54.13 -89.22 -33.60
CA HIS A 854 53.83 -89.06 -35.03
C HIS A 854 55.07 -88.68 -35.85
N TRP A 855 55.94 -87.81 -35.31
CA TRP A 855 57.22 -87.44 -35.93
C TRP A 855 58.21 -88.61 -35.98
N ARG A 856 58.30 -89.43 -34.92
CA ARG A 856 59.13 -90.66 -34.95
C ARG A 856 58.63 -91.65 -35.99
N ARG A 857 57.33 -91.97 -36.04
CA ARG A 857 56.79 -92.89 -37.05
C ARG A 857 57.08 -92.47 -38.49
N ARG A 858 57.01 -91.17 -38.82
CA ARG A 858 57.40 -90.67 -40.16
C ARG A 858 58.90 -90.81 -40.43
N ARG A 859 59.75 -90.64 -39.42
CA ARG A 859 61.20 -90.78 -39.55
C ARG A 859 61.63 -92.24 -39.68
N ASP A 860 60.98 -93.14 -38.95
CA ASP A 860 61.22 -94.58 -39.01
C ASP A 860 60.71 -95.19 -40.33
N GLN A 861 59.65 -94.63 -40.94
CA GLN A 861 59.24 -95.00 -42.30
C GLN A 861 60.20 -94.49 -43.38
N ALA A 862 60.73 -93.27 -43.26
CA ALA A 862 61.72 -92.74 -44.21
C ALA A 862 63.05 -93.53 -44.18
N ALA A 863 63.42 -94.09 -43.03
CA ALA A 863 64.62 -94.93 -42.89
C ALA A 863 64.43 -96.36 -43.43
N PHE A 864 63.19 -96.81 -43.70
CA PHE A 864 62.91 -98.15 -44.21
C PHE A 864 62.96 -98.25 -45.74
N ASP A 865 62.85 -97.11 -46.44
CA ASP A 865 62.92 -97.02 -47.90
C ASP A 865 64.37 -96.78 -48.42
N GLU A 866 65.34 -96.41 -47.58
CA GLU A 866 66.76 -96.24 -47.97
C GLU A 866 67.60 -97.53 -47.86
N ASP A 867 67.19 -98.53 -47.07
CA ASP A 867 67.87 -99.84 -46.95
C ASP A 867 67.36 -100.89 -47.97
N ALA A 868 66.60 -100.46 -48.98
CA ALA A 868 65.94 -101.34 -49.96
C ALA A 868 66.19 -100.96 -51.45
N ALA A 869 67.24 -100.17 -51.74
CA ALA A 869 67.61 -99.72 -53.09
C ALA A 869 69.12 -99.91 -53.38
#